data_AF-A0A1T3EJD4-F1
#
_entry.id   AF-A0A1T3EJD4-F1
#
_cell.length_a   1.000
_cell.length_b   1.000
_cell.length_c   1.000
_cell.angle_alpha   90.00
_cell.angle_beta   90.00
_cell.angle_gamma   90.00
#
_symmetry.space_group_name_H-M   'P 1'
#
loop_
_entity.id
_entity.type
_entity.pdbx_description
1 polymer ?
#
loop_
_entity_poly.entity_id
_entity_poly.type
_entity_poly.pdbx_seq_one_letter_code
_entity_poly.pdbx_strand_id
1 'polypeptide(L)'
;MQKYRNIIFYITTIIFFSGLMYWFFIEGKTLEAGENIISKTSGGSTWDNFVDSFMVNLHHPLALLLIQIVTIILVARLFGWICMKMKQPSVIGEMIAGIALGPSLLGLYFPEFSAFLFPKESLGNLQFLSQIGLIFFMYIVGMELDLSVLRKKAHDAVVISHASIIIPFALGIGLSYFIYKEFAPDGVQFSSFALFIAIAMSITAFPVLARIVQERNLQKTKLGTIVITCAAADDITAWCILAAVIAIVKAGSFASSIYVIIMAIAYVFLMIKVVRPFLKRIADLQTGKGIMSKSVVAIFFLILIISAYATEVIGIHALFGAFMAGAIMPENTKFRNIFIEKVEDVALVVLLPLFFVFTGLRTEIGLLNHGHLWMTAGLIILVAVIGKFIGSALTAKFLRIGWKDSLTIGALMNTRGLMELIVLNIGYDLGVLSPEIFAMMVIMALFTTFMTGPSLDFINYIFKGKKSENEEDADDSGRKYKVLLSFDGPESGSTLLRLADNFTHKMNGNKSITAMNITPVQELHAFEMQDFENEQFVDVVQTSNELKLQITTLFKASNDAENDLVNITNKGNYDLLLIMLRRSIYEGSLLGRLLGFTTKIINPERLLNTVKGKSYMFNNSPFDDFTLGILDKSNIPVGIMVDKNFENAGKVFVPIFDLNDFYLVEYAKRLINNNDSQIIILDVVGQIRRNTEIRELIRSIEQIAPNHITLYNERTIEKEFLESQDLMLISSKSWRSLIDSKSLWLSDIPSTLIISNP
;
A
#
# COMPACT_ATOMS: atom_id res chain seq x y z
N MET A 1 -25.14 -2.97 53.85
CA MET A 1 -26.01 -3.96 53.16
C MET A 1 -26.33 -3.65 51.69
N GLN A 2 -26.19 -2.40 51.19
CA GLN A 2 -26.48 -2.06 49.78
C GLN A 2 -25.64 -2.83 48.74
N LYS A 3 -24.38 -3.18 49.04
CA LYS A 3 -23.45 -3.81 48.09
C LYS A 3 -23.84 -5.25 47.70
N TYR A 4 -24.53 -5.97 48.58
CA TYR A 4 -24.98 -7.34 48.32
C TYR A 4 -26.42 -7.41 47.79
N ARG A 5 -27.18 -6.30 47.86
CA ARG A 5 -28.61 -6.29 47.47
C ARG A 5 -28.80 -6.64 46.00
N ASN A 6 -27.97 -6.09 45.11
CA ASN A 6 -28.09 -6.36 43.67
C ASN A 6 -27.63 -7.78 43.31
N ILE A 7 -26.61 -8.30 43.99
CA ILE A 7 -26.11 -9.66 43.79
C ILE A 7 -27.13 -10.69 44.29
N ILE A 8 -27.69 -10.46 45.49
CA ILE A 8 -28.74 -11.32 46.04
C ILE A 8 -29.97 -11.27 45.15
N PHE A 9 -30.41 -10.08 44.71
CA PHE A 9 -31.52 -9.97 43.77
C PHE A 9 -31.25 -10.71 42.45
N TYR A 10 -30.06 -10.57 41.87
CA TYR A 10 -29.67 -11.25 40.63
C TYR A 10 -29.65 -12.79 40.78
N ILE A 11 -29.01 -13.30 41.84
CA ILE A 11 -28.93 -14.74 42.11
C ILE A 11 -30.33 -15.30 42.41
N THR A 12 -31.12 -14.65 43.27
CA THR A 12 -32.48 -15.10 43.58
C THR A 12 -33.37 -15.07 42.35
N THR A 13 -33.24 -14.06 41.49
CA THR A 13 -33.97 -13.97 40.22
C THR A 13 -33.58 -15.13 39.29
N ILE A 14 -32.29 -15.41 39.09
CA ILE A 14 -31.83 -16.53 38.26
C ILE A 14 -32.34 -17.85 38.81
N ILE A 15 -32.21 -18.11 40.12
CA ILE A 15 -32.66 -19.36 40.74
C ILE A 15 -34.16 -19.52 40.58
N PHE A 16 -34.94 -18.48 40.90
CA PHE A 16 -36.40 -18.51 40.80
C PHE A 16 -36.85 -18.77 39.36
N PHE A 17 -36.36 -17.99 38.39
CA PHE A 17 -36.76 -18.18 36.99
C PHE A 17 -36.20 -19.46 36.38
N SER A 18 -35.04 -19.96 36.81
CA SER A 18 -34.53 -21.27 36.37
C SER A 18 -35.39 -22.42 36.90
N GLY A 19 -35.82 -22.34 38.17
CA GLY A 19 -36.76 -23.31 38.75
C GLY A 19 -38.12 -23.26 38.04
N LEU A 20 -38.61 -22.07 37.74
CA LEU A 20 -39.87 -21.86 37.03
C LEU A 20 -39.80 -22.34 35.56
N MET A 21 -38.68 -22.10 34.86
CA MET A 21 -38.41 -22.68 33.53
C MET A 21 -38.34 -24.21 33.59
N TYR A 22 -37.67 -24.78 34.59
CA TYR A 22 -37.59 -26.23 34.78
C TYR A 22 -38.98 -26.84 35.01
N TRP A 23 -39.80 -26.20 35.84
CA TRP A 23 -41.18 -26.62 36.05
C TRP A 23 -42.00 -26.55 34.75
N PHE A 24 -41.93 -25.45 34.00
CA PHE A 24 -42.60 -25.36 32.70
C PHE A 24 -42.09 -26.38 31.68
N PHE A 25 -40.82 -26.77 31.72
CA PHE A 25 -40.31 -27.85 30.87
C PHE A 25 -40.91 -29.21 31.23
N ILE A 26 -41.14 -29.49 32.52
CA ILE A 26 -41.79 -30.73 32.97
C ILE A 26 -43.26 -30.73 32.56
N GLU A 27 -44.01 -29.67 32.87
CA GLU A 27 -45.43 -29.58 32.51
C GLU A 27 -45.61 -29.56 30.98
N GLY A 28 -44.74 -28.87 30.25
CA GLY A 28 -44.75 -28.84 28.79
C GLY A 28 -44.60 -30.23 28.17
N LYS A 29 -43.77 -31.10 28.74
CA LYS A 29 -43.67 -32.51 28.31
C LYS A 29 -44.95 -33.32 28.53
N THR A 30 -45.84 -32.92 29.45
CA THR A 30 -47.12 -33.61 29.60
C THR A 30 -48.07 -33.33 28.43
N LEU A 31 -47.90 -32.18 27.75
CA LEU A 31 -48.68 -31.81 26.57
C LEU A 31 -48.31 -32.64 25.32
N GLU A 32 -47.16 -33.31 25.35
CA GLU A 32 -46.67 -34.20 24.29
C GLU A 32 -47.39 -35.56 24.31
N ALA A 33 -48.10 -35.89 25.39
CA ALA A 33 -48.78 -37.16 25.56
C ALA A 33 -50.00 -37.29 24.61
N GLY A 34 -49.90 -38.18 23.62
CA GLY A 34 -50.96 -38.44 22.64
C GLY A 34 -50.79 -37.75 21.29
N GLU A 35 -49.75 -36.92 21.15
CA GLU A 35 -49.37 -36.28 19.89
C GLU A 35 -48.31 -37.11 19.15
N ASN A 36 -48.39 -37.17 17.82
CA ASN A 36 -47.36 -37.82 16.99
C ASN A 36 -46.16 -36.90 16.83
N ILE A 37 -45.26 -36.89 17.83
CA ILE A 37 -44.03 -36.11 17.78
C ILE A 37 -43.08 -36.75 16.77
N ILE A 38 -42.76 -35.98 15.72
CA ILE A 38 -41.69 -36.33 14.79
C ILE A 38 -40.36 -36.11 15.51
N SER A 39 -39.93 -37.10 16.29
CA SER A 39 -38.58 -37.12 16.82
C SER A 39 -37.62 -37.33 15.66
N LYS A 40 -36.77 -36.34 15.36
CA LYS A 40 -35.54 -36.56 14.57
C LYS A 40 -34.57 -37.39 15.42
N THR A 41 -34.93 -38.63 15.75
CA THR A 41 -34.01 -39.63 16.27
C THR A 41 -33.21 -40.13 15.08
N SER A 42 -32.11 -39.44 14.77
CA SER A 42 -31.06 -40.04 13.95
C SER A 42 -30.51 -41.23 14.73
N GLY A 43 -30.57 -42.42 14.13
CA GLY A 43 -30.30 -43.72 14.78
C GLY A 43 -28.84 -43.96 15.18
N GLY A 44 -28.00 -42.92 15.19
CA GLY A 44 -26.60 -42.97 15.60
C GLY A 44 -26.37 -42.63 17.07
N SER A 45 -25.13 -42.78 17.52
CA SER A 45 -24.72 -42.33 18.85
C SER A 45 -24.85 -40.80 19.00
N THR A 46 -24.84 -40.29 20.24
CA THR A 46 -24.82 -38.84 20.48
C THR A 46 -23.65 -38.15 19.77
N TRP A 47 -22.53 -38.85 19.62
CA TRP A 47 -21.38 -38.38 18.87
C TRP A 47 -21.66 -38.32 17.37
N ASP A 48 -22.29 -39.35 16.78
CA ASP A 48 -22.64 -39.35 15.36
C ASP A 48 -23.62 -38.22 15.04
N ASN A 49 -24.61 -38.00 15.90
CA ASN A 49 -25.55 -36.88 15.75
C ASN A 49 -24.86 -35.51 15.84
N PHE A 50 -23.85 -35.38 16.71
CA PHE A 50 -23.04 -34.16 16.79
C PHE A 50 -22.19 -33.98 15.53
N VAL A 51 -21.51 -35.02 15.06
CA VAL A 51 -20.69 -34.99 13.84
C VAL A 51 -21.55 -34.66 12.63
N ASP A 52 -22.71 -35.29 12.48
CA ASP A 52 -23.67 -35.00 11.41
C ASP A 52 -24.13 -33.53 11.47
N SER A 53 -24.51 -33.04 12.65
CA SER A 53 -24.90 -31.64 12.82
C SER A 53 -23.73 -30.69 12.51
N PHE A 54 -22.51 -31.03 12.92
CA PHE A 54 -21.32 -30.22 12.66
C PHE A 54 -21.01 -30.16 11.16
N MET A 55 -21.08 -31.29 10.47
CA MET A 55 -20.88 -31.36 9.02
C MET A 55 -21.96 -30.58 8.26
N VAL A 56 -23.22 -30.67 8.68
CA VAL A 56 -24.31 -29.84 8.12
C VAL A 56 -24.03 -28.35 8.33
N ASN A 57 -23.59 -27.95 9.53
CA ASN A 57 -23.26 -26.56 9.82
C ASN A 57 -22.07 -26.05 9.01
N LEU A 58 -21.08 -26.91 8.74
CA LEU A 58 -19.90 -26.60 7.92
C LEU A 58 -20.29 -26.27 6.47
N HIS A 59 -21.29 -26.97 5.93
CA HIS A 59 -21.83 -26.74 4.59
C HIS A 59 -22.91 -25.64 4.53
N HIS A 60 -23.26 -25.03 5.67
CA HIS A 60 -24.19 -23.92 5.68
C HIS A 60 -23.64 -22.76 4.82
N PRO A 61 -24.43 -22.13 3.93
CA PRO A 61 -23.92 -21.17 2.94
C PRO A 61 -23.09 -20.02 3.54
N LEU A 62 -23.49 -19.54 4.74
CA LEU A 62 -22.74 -18.52 5.46
C LEU A 62 -21.39 -19.04 6.00
N ALA A 63 -21.36 -20.24 6.60
CA ALA A 63 -20.13 -20.81 7.13
C ALA A 63 -19.11 -21.06 6.01
N LEU A 64 -19.62 -21.57 4.88
CA LEU A 64 -18.84 -21.83 3.70
C LEU A 64 -18.30 -20.52 3.06
N LEU A 65 -19.13 -19.47 2.96
CA LEU A 65 -18.68 -18.16 2.49
C LEU A 65 -17.60 -17.57 3.41
N LEU A 66 -17.74 -17.71 4.73
CA LEU A 66 -16.74 -17.21 5.69
C LEU A 66 -15.41 -17.93 5.55
N ILE A 67 -15.39 -19.26 5.43
CA ILE A 67 -14.14 -20.00 5.23
C ILE A 67 -13.52 -19.68 3.86
N GLN A 68 -14.33 -19.49 2.80
CA GLN A 68 -13.86 -19.01 1.51
C GLN A 68 -13.17 -17.66 1.62
N ILE A 69 -13.78 -16.68 2.31
CA ILE A 69 -13.18 -15.35 2.52
C ILE A 69 -11.84 -15.47 3.25
N VAL A 70 -11.77 -16.28 4.31
CA VAL A 70 -10.53 -16.53 5.06
C VAL A 70 -9.46 -17.10 4.15
N THR A 71 -9.77 -18.16 3.38
CA THR A 71 -8.80 -18.78 2.47
C THR A 71 -8.37 -17.81 1.36
N ILE A 72 -9.31 -17.10 0.75
CA ILE A 72 -9.03 -16.12 -0.31
C ILE A 72 -8.06 -15.05 0.18
N ILE A 73 -8.34 -14.43 1.33
CA ILE A 73 -7.49 -13.36 1.86
C ILE A 73 -6.09 -13.89 2.17
N LEU A 74 -5.98 -15.06 2.82
CA LEU A 74 -4.67 -15.64 3.16
C LEU A 74 -3.83 -15.94 1.92
N VAL A 75 -4.42 -16.58 0.90
CA VAL A 75 -3.70 -16.97 -0.31
C VAL A 75 -3.40 -15.76 -1.18
N ALA A 76 -4.35 -14.82 -1.34
CA ALA A 76 -4.14 -13.59 -2.09
C ALA A 76 -3.01 -12.74 -1.47
N ARG A 77 -2.93 -12.65 -0.13
CA ARG A 77 -1.84 -11.94 0.56
C ARG A 77 -0.49 -12.64 0.39
N LEU A 78 -0.46 -13.98 0.44
CA LEU A 78 0.75 -14.76 0.20
C LEU A 78 1.30 -14.52 -1.21
N PHE A 79 0.48 -14.67 -2.24
CA PHE A 79 0.92 -14.45 -3.62
C PHE A 79 1.21 -12.98 -3.91
N GLY A 80 0.45 -12.04 -3.35
CA GLY A 80 0.73 -10.61 -3.43
C GLY A 80 2.10 -10.27 -2.85
N TRP A 81 2.47 -10.85 -1.70
CA TRP A 81 3.80 -10.72 -1.11
C TRP A 81 4.91 -11.28 -2.00
N ILE A 82 4.70 -12.46 -2.61
CA ILE A 82 5.65 -13.05 -3.57
C ILE A 82 5.86 -12.11 -4.77
N CYS A 83 4.78 -11.56 -5.35
CA CYS A 83 4.87 -10.62 -6.47
C CYS A 83 5.59 -9.32 -6.09
N MET A 84 5.31 -8.75 -4.93
CA MET A 84 6.03 -7.55 -4.45
C MET A 84 7.53 -7.81 -4.33
N LYS A 85 7.94 -8.99 -3.85
CA LYS A 85 9.35 -9.40 -3.80
C LYS A 85 10.01 -9.51 -5.18
N MET A 86 9.21 -9.83 -6.20
CA MET A 86 9.63 -9.84 -7.61
C MET A 86 9.54 -8.46 -8.28
N LYS A 87 9.26 -7.38 -7.53
CA LYS A 87 9.04 -6.01 -8.02
C LYS A 87 7.83 -5.91 -8.98
N GLN A 88 6.81 -6.71 -8.72
CA GLN A 88 5.55 -6.72 -9.44
C GLN A 88 4.41 -6.21 -8.55
N PRO A 89 3.37 -5.56 -9.11
CA PRO A 89 2.21 -5.12 -8.34
C PRO A 89 1.50 -6.27 -7.61
N SER A 90 1.01 -6.02 -6.38
CA SER A 90 0.34 -7.05 -5.55
C SER A 90 -0.87 -7.66 -6.24
N VAL A 91 -1.59 -6.86 -7.04
CA VAL A 91 -2.79 -7.26 -7.80
C VAL A 91 -2.53 -8.44 -8.74
N ILE A 92 -1.32 -8.53 -9.32
CA ILE A 92 -0.94 -9.69 -10.15
C ILE A 92 -0.94 -10.96 -9.30
N GLY A 93 -0.38 -10.89 -8.09
CA GLY A 93 -0.36 -12.00 -7.15
C GLY A 93 -1.76 -12.42 -6.70
N GLU A 94 -2.64 -11.46 -6.44
CA GLU A 94 -4.04 -11.72 -6.06
C GLU A 94 -4.81 -12.48 -7.16
N MET A 95 -4.54 -12.16 -8.43
CA MET A 95 -5.13 -12.86 -9.57
C MET A 95 -4.54 -14.27 -9.76
N ILE A 96 -3.22 -14.42 -9.64
CA ILE A 96 -2.55 -15.72 -9.68
C ILE A 96 -3.05 -16.61 -8.52
N ALA A 97 -3.27 -16.06 -7.33
CA ALA A 97 -3.89 -16.77 -6.22
C ALA A 97 -5.27 -17.33 -6.60
N GLY A 98 -6.07 -16.57 -7.34
CA GLY A 98 -7.35 -17.03 -7.86
C GLY A 98 -7.23 -18.23 -8.79
N ILE A 99 -6.32 -18.14 -9.77
CA ILE A 99 -6.03 -19.23 -10.72
C ILE A 99 -5.51 -20.46 -9.96
N ALA A 100 -4.67 -20.24 -8.94
CA ALA A 100 -4.11 -21.29 -8.11
C ALA A 100 -5.18 -21.99 -7.26
N LEU A 101 -6.14 -21.25 -6.70
CA LEU A 101 -7.28 -21.80 -5.97
C LEU A 101 -8.34 -22.42 -6.89
N GLY A 102 -8.32 -22.09 -8.18
CA GLY A 102 -9.27 -22.53 -9.18
C GLY A 102 -9.01 -23.94 -9.72
N PRO A 103 -9.78 -24.34 -10.75
CA PRO A 103 -9.66 -25.63 -11.40
C PRO A 103 -8.28 -25.89 -12.01
N SER A 104 -7.57 -24.81 -12.39
CA SER A 104 -6.27 -24.86 -13.06
C SER A 104 -5.12 -25.42 -12.21
N LEU A 105 -5.23 -25.41 -10.87
CA LEU A 105 -4.19 -25.94 -9.98
C LEU A 105 -4.80 -26.72 -8.81
N LEU A 106 -5.49 -26.05 -7.87
CA LEU A 106 -6.06 -26.74 -6.71
C LEU A 106 -7.11 -27.77 -7.13
N GLY A 107 -8.01 -27.43 -8.05
CA GLY A 107 -9.01 -28.37 -8.54
C GLY A 107 -8.41 -29.53 -9.34
N LEU A 108 -7.25 -29.33 -9.99
CA LEU A 108 -6.54 -30.37 -10.74
C LEU A 108 -5.84 -31.38 -9.82
N TYR A 109 -5.12 -30.89 -8.81
CA TYR A 109 -4.30 -31.75 -7.93
C TYR A 109 -5.05 -32.22 -6.66
N PHE A 110 -6.05 -31.46 -6.20
CA PHE A 110 -6.82 -31.71 -4.98
C PHE A 110 -8.34 -31.48 -5.21
N PRO A 111 -8.98 -32.26 -6.10
CA PRO A 111 -10.36 -32.02 -6.53
C PRO A 111 -11.39 -32.09 -5.39
N GLU A 112 -11.21 -33.00 -4.43
CA GLU A 112 -12.11 -33.15 -3.27
C GLU A 112 -12.05 -31.91 -2.36
N PHE A 113 -10.85 -31.40 -2.10
CA PHE A 113 -10.66 -30.19 -1.29
C PHE A 113 -11.20 -28.94 -2.01
N SER A 114 -10.99 -28.85 -3.33
CA SER A 114 -11.55 -27.78 -4.16
C SER A 114 -13.08 -27.82 -4.18
N ALA A 115 -13.69 -29.00 -4.31
CA ALA A 115 -15.15 -29.17 -4.29
C ALA A 115 -15.76 -28.86 -2.91
N PHE A 116 -15.03 -29.16 -1.83
CA PHE A 116 -15.41 -28.77 -0.47
C PHE A 116 -15.36 -27.26 -0.27
N LEU A 117 -14.27 -26.61 -0.70
CA LEU A 117 -14.06 -25.19 -0.45
C LEU A 117 -14.83 -24.29 -1.42
N PHE A 118 -14.95 -24.67 -2.69
CA PHE A 118 -15.60 -23.91 -3.77
C PHE A 118 -16.66 -24.73 -4.51
N PRO A 119 -17.71 -25.24 -3.82
CA PRO A 119 -18.82 -25.91 -4.51
C PRO A 119 -19.53 -24.92 -5.44
N LYS A 120 -19.98 -25.40 -6.61
CA LYS A 120 -20.58 -24.55 -7.67
C LYS A 120 -21.73 -23.67 -7.15
N GLU A 121 -22.53 -24.19 -6.23
CA GLU A 121 -23.67 -23.49 -5.62
C GLU A 121 -23.26 -22.28 -4.78
N SER A 122 -22.03 -22.29 -4.23
CA SER A 122 -21.51 -21.17 -3.43
C SER A 122 -20.93 -20.02 -4.25
N LEU A 123 -20.55 -20.30 -5.51
CA LEU A 123 -19.87 -19.32 -6.37
C LEU A 123 -20.74 -18.09 -6.63
N GLY A 124 -22.07 -18.24 -6.67
CA GLY A 124 -23.00 -17.11 -6.78
C GLY A 124 -22.89 -16.16 -5.59
N ASN A 125 -22.83 -16.67 -4.35
CA ASN A 125 -22.69 -15.85 -3.15
C ASN A 125 -21.36 -15.08 -3.15
N LEU A 126 -20.27 -15.76 -3.56
CA LEU A 126 -18.96 -15.15 -3.72
C LEU A 126 -18.98 -14.05 -4.80
N GLN A 127 -19.63 -14.31 -5.93
CA GLN A 127 -19.83 -13.34 -7.00
C GLN A 127 -20.56 -12.10 -6.49
N PHE A 128 -21.71 -12.26 -5.82
CA PHE A 128 -22.48 -11.14 -5.28
C PHE A 128 -21.65 -10.27 -4.34
N LEU A 129 -20.94 -10.89 -3.39
CA LEU A 129 -20.10 -10.15 -2.45
C LEU A 129 -18.94 -9.42 -3.14
N SER A 130 -18.33 -10.06 -4.15
CA SER A 130 -17.26 -9.44 -4.95
C SER A 130 -17.76 -8.23 -5.75
N GLN A 131 -18.99 -8.28 -6.27
CA GLN A 131 -19.61 -7.15 -7.00
C GLN A 131 -19.90 -5.97 -6.07
N ILE A 132 -20.31 -6.21 -4.83
CA ILE A 132 -20.43 -5.15 -3.81
C ILE A 132 -19.06 -4.49 -3.56
N GLY A 133 -17.99 -5.30 -3.47
CA GLY A 133 -16.62 -4.81 -3.42
C GLY A 133 -16.25 -3.90 -4.57
N LEU A 134 -16.57 -4.34 -5.79
CA LEU A 134 -16.32 -3.55 -6.99
C LEU A 134 -17.15 -2.27 -7.06
N ILE A 135 -18.39 -2.25 -6.57
CA ILE A 135 -19.20 -1.02 -6.46
C ILE A 135 -18.50 -0.02 -5.56
N PHE A 136 -18.05 -0.43 -4.38
CA PHE A 136 -17.30 0.45 -3.48
C PHE A 136 -15.98 0.91 -4.08
N PHE A 137 -15.25 0.02 -4.73
CA PHE A 137 -14.01 0.35 -5.41
C PHE A 137 -14.24 1.35 -6.56
N MET A 138 -15.25 1.14 -7.41
CA MET A 138 -15.58 2.07 -8.50
C MET A 138 -16.03 3.43 -8.01
N TYR A 139 -16.71 3.47 -6.87
CA TYR A 139 -17.04 4.72 -6.20
C TYR A 139 -15.78 5.48 -5.75
N ILE A 140 -14.80 4.78 -5.16
CA ILE A 140 -13.49 5.35 -4.81
C ILE A 140 -12.79 5.87 -6.07
N VAL A 141 -12.70 5.07 -7.13
CA VAL A 141 -12.07 5.48 -8.40
C VAL A 141 -12.73 6.75 -8.97
N GLY A 142 -14.07 6.84 -8.93
CA GLY A 142 -14.77 8.06 -9.30
C GLY A 142 -14.43 9.25 -8.40
N MET A 143 -14.23 9.03 -7.10
CA MET A 143 -13.79 10.03 -6.12
C MET A 143 -12.30 10.37 -6.20
N GLU A 144 -11.47 9.57 -6.85
CA GLU A 144 -10.08 9.95 -7.11
C GLU A 144 -9.98 10.81 -8.37
N LEU A 145 -10.89 10.61 -9.33
CA LEU A 145 -10.83 11.31 -10.60
C LEU A 145 -11.00 12.83 -10.46
N ASP A 146 -9.98 13.60 -10.83
CA ASP A 146 -10.02 15.06 -10.88
C ASP A 146 -10.36 15.57 -12.29
N LEU A 147 -11.63 15.87 -12.52
CA LEU A 147 -12.14 16.43 -13.78
C LEU A 147 -11.55 17.83 -14.08
N SER A 148 -11.13 18.58 -13.06
CA SER A 148 -10.57 19.92 -13.23
C SER A 148 -9.16 19.85 -13.82
N VAL A 149 -8.38 18.87 -13.37
CA VAL A 149 -7.05 18.57 -13.90
C VAL A 149 -7.13 18.07 -15.33
N LEU A 150 -8.09 17.19 -15.64
CA LEU A 150 -8.34 16.73 -17.01
C LEU A 150 -8.70 17.90 -17.94
N ARG A 151 -9.50 18.86 -17.46
CA ARG A 151 -9.89 20.05 -18.25
C ARG A 151 -8.75 21.06 -18.45
N LYS A 152 -7.81 21.15 -17.50
CA LYS A 152 -6.69 22.11 -17.52
C LYS A 152 -5.42 21.57 -18.22
N LYS A 153 -5.34 20.28 -18.55
CA LYS A 153 -4.13 19.61 -19.07
C LYS A 153 -4.14 19.38 -20.59
N ALA A 154 -2.94 19.13 -21.11
CA ALA A 154 -2.53 19.26 -22.50
C ALA A 154 -3.37 18.42 -23.48
N HIS A 155 -3.81 19.06 -24.56
CA HIS A 155 -4.40 18.46 -25.77
C HIS A 155 -3.71 17.13 -26.16
N ASP A 156 -2.38 17.09 -26.04
CA ASP A 156 -1.53 15.93 -26.30
C ASP A 156 -1.94 14.67 -25.53
N ALA A 157 -2.28 14.78 -24.23
CA ALA A 157 -2.66 13.63 -23.41
C ALA A 157 -3.99 13.01 -23.87
N VAL A 158 -4.96 13.85 -24.24
CA VAL A 158 -6.26 13.40 -24.76
C VAL A 158 -6.09 12.71 -26.11
N VAL A 159 -5.22 13.23 -26.98
CA VAL A 159 -4.93 12.61 -28.28
C VAL A 159 -4.25 11.25 -28.10
N ILE A 160 -3.26 11.14 -27.21
CA ILE A 160 -2.58 9.87 -26.90
C ILE A 160 -3.60 8.85 -26.34
N SER A 161 -4.42 9.27 -25.39
CA SER A 161 -5.49 8.45 -24.81
C SER A 161 -6.42 7.88 -25.88
N HIS A 162 -7.05 8.75 -26.70
CA HIS A 162 -7.99 8.28 -27.72
C HIS A 162 -7.32 7.40 -28.77
N ALA A 163 -6.09 7.71 -29.19
CA ALA A 163 -5.35 6.83 -30.08
C ALA A 163 -5.06 5.46 -29.44
N SER A 164 -4.72 5.43 -28.15
CA SER A 164 -4.48 4.22 -27.38
C SER A 164 -5.75 3.39 -27.10
N ILE A 165 -6.93 3.94 -27.39
CA ILE A 165 -8.21 3.22 -27.44
C ILE A 165 -8.50 2.78 -28.87
N ILE A 166 -8.54 3.71 -29.83
CA ILE A 166 -9.02 3.48 -31.20
C ILE A 166 -8.14 2.45 -31.93
N ILE A 167 -6.82 2.53 -31.81
CA ILE A 167 -5.89 1.62 -32.49
C ILE A 167 -6.11 0.16 -32.02
N PRO A 168 -6.00 -0.18 -30.72
CA PRO A 168 -6.27 -1.54 -30.29
C PRO A 168 -7.74 -1.95 -30.45
N PHE A 169 -8.68 -1.00 -30.47
CA PHE A 169 -10.10 -1.32 -30.72
C PHE A 169 -10.27 -1.85 -32.14
N ALA A 170 -9.74 -1.11 -33.12
CA ALA A 170 -9.77 -1.51 -34.52
C ALA A 170 -9.03 -2.84 -34.75
N LEU A 171 -7.86 -3.02 -34.12
CA LEU A 171 -7.13 -4.27 -34.18
C LEU A 171 -7.87 -5.42 -33.50
N GLY A 172 -8.60 -5.17 -32.41
CA GLY A 172 -9.45 -6.15 -31.74
C GLY A 172 -10.63 -6.60 -32.60
N ILE A 173 -11.27 -5.68 -33.34
CA ILE A 173 -12.27 -6.04 -34.37
C ILE A 173 -11.61 -6.89 -35.47
N GLY A 174 -10.42 -6.48 -35.94
CA GLY A 174 -9.66 -7.23 -36.93
C GLY A 174 -9.31 -8.65 -36.47
N LEU A 175 -8.84 -8.80 -35.23
CA LEU A 175 -8.55 -10.08 -34.60
C LEU A 175 -9.81 -10.93 -34.49
N SER A 176 -10.93 -10.32 -34.10
CA SER A 176 -12.23 -10.99 -33.99
C SER A 176 -12.67 -11.64 -35.29
N TYR A 177 -12.40 -11.02 -36.44
CA TYR A 177 -12.69 -11.62 -37.74
C TYR A 177 -12.03 -12.99 -37.94
N PHE A 178 -10.81 -13.18 -37.41
CA PHE A 178 -10.08 -14.44 -37.54
C PHE A 178 -10.49 -15.48 -36.50
N ILE A 179 -10.80 -15.07 -35.27
CA ILE A 179 -11.09 -16.01 -34.16
C ILE A 179 -12.58 -16.31 -33.98
N TYR A 180 -13.48 -15.50 -34.54
CA TYR A 180 -14.93 -15.60 -34.29
C TYR A 180 -15.50 -16.98 -34.62
N LYS A 181 -15.16 -17.57 -35.77
CA LYS A 181 -15.75 -18.84 -36.21
C LYS A 181 -15.40 -20.03 -35.30
N GLU A 182 -14.27 -19.96 -34.62
CA GLU A 182 -13.78 -21.04 -33.76
C GLU A 182 -14.19 -20.84 -32.31
N PHE A 183 -14.26 -19.59 -31.86
CA PHE A 183 -14.36 -19.30 -30.43
C PHE A 183 -15.62 -18.56 -29.99
N ALA A 184 -16.41 -17.98 -30.90
CA ALA A 184 -17.64 -17.32 -30.51
C ALA A 184 -18.67 -18.37 -30.08
N PRO A 185 -19.32 -18.21 -28.91
CA PRO A 185 -20.40 -19.11 -28.48
C PRO A 185 -21.56 -19.12 -29.50
N ASP A 186 -22.24 -20.26 -29.57
CA ASP A 186 -23.37 -20.44 -30.50
C ASP A 186 -24.45 -19.38 -30.30
N GLY A 187 -24.89 -18.76 -31.39
CA GLY A 187 -25.93 -17.73 -31.38
C GLY A 187 -25.46 -16.30 -31.06
N VAL A 188 -24.18 -16.10 -30.72
CA VAL A 188 -23.60 -14.76 -30.53
C VAL A 188 -23.33 -14.11 -31.88
N GLN A 189 -23.80 -12.87 -32.08
CA GLN A 189 -23.54 -12.12 -33.31
C GLN A 189 -22.08 -11.64 -33.39
N PHE A 190 -21.53 -11.59 -34.61
CA PHE A 190 -20.17 -11.06 -34.85
C PHE A 190 -19.95 -9.67 -34.26
N SER A 191 -20.94 -8.77 -34.39
CA SER A 191 -20.88 -7.43 -33.81
C SER A 191 -20.68 -7.46 -32.29
N SER A 192 -21.47 -8.27 -31.57
CA SER A 192 -21.36 -8.41 -30.12
C SER A 192 -20.00 -8.96 -29.70
N PHE A 193 -19.56 -10.04 -30.35
CA PHE A 193 -18.26 -10.65 -30.08
C PHE A 193 -17.11 -9.68 -30.38
N ALA A 194 -17.11 -9.07 -31.57
CA ALA A 194 -16.06 -8.16 -32.01
C ALA A 194 -15.97 -6.91 -31.15
N LEU A 195 -17.10 -6.34 -30.74
CA LEU A 195 -17.13 -5.18 -29.85
C LEU A 195 -16.57 -5.53 -28.46
N PHE A 196 -16.87 -6.71 -27.92
CA PHE A 196 -16.34 -7.16 -26.62
C PHE A 196 -14.83 -7.42 -26.66
N ILE A 197 -14.32 -8.09 -27.69
CA ILE A 197 -12.87 -8.27 -27.89
C ILE A 197 -12.19 -6.92 -28.08
N ALA A 198 -12.78 -6.03 -28.88
CA ALA A 198 -12.22 -4.70 -29.15
C ALA A 198 -12.14 -3.84 -27.89
N ILE A 199 -13.20 -3.76 -27.08
CA ILE A 199 -13.16 -2.98 -25.83
C ILE A 199 -12.18 -3.59 -24.82
N ALA A 200 -12.13 -4.92 -24.70
CA ALA A 200 -11.16 -5.59 -23.84
C ALA A 200 -9.73 -5.26 -24.27
N MET A 201 -9.43 -5.28 -25.59
CA MET A 201 -8.14 -4.84 -26.15
C MET A 201 -7.82 -3.35 -25.90
N SER A 202 -8.79 -2.51 -25.59
CA SER A 202 -8.61 -1.05 -25.51
C SER A 202 -8.56 -0.46 -24.10
N ILE A 203 -8.84 -1.22 -23.03
CA ILE A 203 -8.92 -0.69 -21.65
C ILE A 203 -7.54 -0.54 -20.98
N THR A 204 -7.22 0.63 -20.44
CA THR A 204 -6.03 0.81 -19.59
C THR A 204 -6.49 0.72 -18.14
N ALA A 205 -5.68 0.17 -17.23
CA ALA A 205 -6.05 0.15 -15.81
C ALA A 205 -5.46 1.37 -15.09
N PHE A 206 -6.22 2.47 -14.99
CA PHE A 206 -5.77 3.70 -14.31
C PHE A 206 -5.21 3.45 -12.89
N PRO A 207 -5.87 2.72 -11.97
CA PRO A 207 -5.36 2.56 -10.60
C PRO A 207 -4.02 1.84 -10.53
N VAL A 208 -3.86 0.78 -11.34
CA VAL A 208 -2.61 0.00 -11.40
C VAL A 208 -1.50 0.85 -12.02
N LEU A 209 -1.82 1.58 -13.07
CA LEU A 209 -0.87 2.48 -13.73
C LEU A 209 -0.42 3.62 -12.81
N ALA A 210 -1.35 4.26 -12.10
CA ALA A 210 -1.04 5.34 -11.16
C ALA A 210 -0.09 4.85 -10.07
N ARG A 211 -0.34 3.64 -9.54
CA ARG A 211 0.55 2.97 -8.59
C ARG A 211 1.93 2.69 -9.18
N ILE A 212 2.03 2.17 -10.41
CA ILE A 212 3.34 1.96 -11.07
C ILE A 212 4.08 3.29 -11.27
N VAL A 213 3.40 4.35 -11.69
CA VAL A 213 3.99 5.68 -11.87
C VAL A 213 4.54 6.23 -10.55
N GLN A 214 3.81 6.03 -9.45
CA GLN A 214 4.22 6.40 -8.09
C GLN A 214 5.42 5.58 -7.60
N GLU A 215 5.36 4.25 -7.71
CA GLU A 215 6.44 3.35 -7.32
C GLU A 215 7.73 3.61 -8.11
N ARG A 216 7.61 4.05 -9.37
CA ARG A 216 8.73 4.42 -10.24
C ARG A 216 9.18 5.88 -10.08
N ASN A 217 8.60 6.64 -9.14
CA ASN A 217 8.90 8.05 -8.88
C ASN A 217 8.72 8.97 -10.11
N LEU A 218 7.79 8.62 -11.00
CA LEU A 218 7.51 9.36 -12.23
C LEU A 218 6.39 10.39 -12.05
N GLN A 219 5.61 10.34 -10.97
CA GLN A 219 4.40 11.13 -10.73
C GLN A 219 4.61 12.65 -10.80
N LYS A 220 5.77 13.14 -10.33
CA LYS A 220 6.14 14.56 -10.36
C LYS A 220 6.75 15.03 -11.68
N THR A 221 7.02 14.10 -12.59
CA THR A 221 7.59 14.43 -13.89
C THR A 221 6.49 14.86 -14.86
N LYS A 222 6.85 15.64 -15.89
CA LYS A 222 5.93 15.97 -16.99
C LYS A 222 5.35 14.70 -17.62
N LEU A 223 6.19 13.66 -17.75
CA LEU A 223 5.82 12.35 -18.27
C LEU A 223 4.74 11.67 -17.43
N GLY A 224 4.94 11.57 -16.11
CA GLY A 224 3.94 10.98 -15.21
C GLY A 224 2.63 11.76 -15.23
N THR A 225 2.69 13.09 -15.29
CA THR A 225 1.50 13.94 -15.47
C THR A 225 0.74 13.62 -16.77
N ILE A 226 1.44 13.47 -17.90
CA ILE A 226 0.81 13.10 -19.18
C ILE A 226 0.15 11.72 -19.06
N VAL A 227 0.90 10.72 -18.59
CA VAL A 227 0.43 9.32 -18.52
C VAL A 227 -0.76 9.17 -17.58
N ILE A 228 -0.75 9.79 -16.40
CA ILE A 228 -1.90 9.78 -15.46
C ILE A 228 -3.13 10.44 -16.11
N THR A 229 -2.93 11.55 -16.83
CA THR A 229 -4.03 12.24 -17.52
C THR A 229 -4.58 11.41 -18.68
N CYS A 230 -3.72 10.74 -19.45
CA CYS A 230 -4.13 9.80 -20.50
C CYS A 230 -4.96 8.66 -19.90
N ALA A 231 -4.48 8.04 -18.84
CA ALA A 231 -5.15 6.91 -18.21
C ALA A 231 -6.50 7.30 -17.59
N ALA A 232 -6.62 8.48 -16.98
CA ALA A 232 -7.90 8.99 -16.49
C ALA A 232 -8.90 9.25 -17.64
N ALA A 233 -8.43 9.80 -18.77
CA ALA A 233 -9.25 9.98 -19.96
C ALA A 233 -9.66 8.64 -20.59
N ASP A 234 -8.75 7.65 -20.58
CA ASP A 234 -9.01 6.30 -21.04
C ASP A 234 -10.13 5.65 -20.23
N ASP A 235 -10.06 5.71 -18.89
CA ASP A 235 -11.06 5.10 -18.01
C ASP A 235 -12.47 5.68 -18.26
N ILE A 236 -12.61 7.01 -18.35
CA ILE A 236 -13.90 7.66 -18.66
C ILE A 236 -14.42 7.19 -20.01
N THR A 237 -13.55 7.15 -21.02
CA THR A 237 -13.93 6.80 -22.39
C THR A 237 -14.28 5.32 -22.49
N ALA A 238 -13.51 4.45 -21.82
CA ALA A 238 -13.73 3.01 -21.75
C ALA A 238 -15.08 2.68 -21.12
N TRP A 239 -15.48 3.37 -20.05
CA TRP A 239 -16.80 3.19 -19.45
C TRP A 239 -17.94 3.62 -20.37
N CYS A 240 -17.77 4.74 -21.08
CA CYS A 240 -18.76 5.18 -22.08
C CYS A 240 -18.89 4.14 -23.21
N ILE A 241 -17.77 3.63 -23.71
CA ILE A 241 -17.76 2.61 -24.77
C ILE A 241 -18.35 1.31 -24.25
N LEU A 242 -17.95 0.84 -23.07
CA LEU A 242 -18.49 -0.38 -22.47
C LEU A 242 -19.99 -0.30 -22.27
N ALA A 243 -20.51 0.83 -21.79
CA ALA A 243 -21.94 1.04 -21.65
C ALA A 243 -22.67 0.94 -23.00
N ALA A 244 -22.10 1.54 -24.06
CA ALA A 244 -22.64 1.41 -25.42
C ALA A 244 -22.57 -0.03 -25.94
N VAL A 245 -21.46 -0.75 -25.70
CA VAL A 245 -21.30 -2.16 -26.08
C VAL A 245 -22.34 -3.04 -25.37
N ILE A 246 -22.48 -2.91 -24.06
CA ILE A 246 -23.48 -3.67 -23.29
C ILE A 246 -24.90 -3.34 -23.79
N ALA A 247 -25.21 -2.07 -24.06
CA ALA A 247 -26.49 -1.67 -24.61
C ALA A 247 -26.78 -2.34 -25.96
N ILE A 248 -25.79 -2.44 -26.84
CA ILE A 248 -25.94 -3.12 -28.14
C ILE A 248 -26.14 -4.63 -27.95
N VAL A 249 -25.38 -5.26 -27.05
CA VAL A 249 -25.43 -6.70 -26.80
C VAL A 249 -26.72 -7.13 -26.10
N LYS A 250 -27.11 -6.48 -24.99
CA LYS A 250 -28.29 -6.85 -24.19
C LYS A 250 -29.61 -6.57 -24.91
N ALA A 251 -29.67 -5.49 -25.68
CA ALA A 251 -30.93 -5.07 -26.26
C ALA A 251 -31.37 -6.01 -27.41
N GLY A 252 -30.43 -6.73 -28.03
CA GLY A 252 -30.72 -7.75 -29.06
C GLY A 252 -31.20 -7.17 -30.40
N SER A 253 -31.60 -5.89 -30.45
CA SER A 253 -31.92 -5.14 -31.67
C SER A 253 -31.37 -3.71 -31.62
N PHE A 254 -31.10 -3.12 -32.79
CA PHE A 254 -30.62 -1.74 -32.87
C PHE A 254 -31.64 -0.75 -32.26
N ALA A 255 -32.93 -0.97 -32.49
CA ALA A 255 -33.99 -0.11 -31.97
C ALA A 255 -34.10 -0.16 -30.44
N SER A 256 -33.88 -1.31 -29.80
CA SER A 256 -33.90 -1.42 -28.34
C SER A 256 -32.66 -0.78 -27.69
N SER A 257 -31.50 -0.88 -28.36
CA SER A 257 -30.26 -0.25 -27.88
C SER A 257 -30.36 1.28 -27.80
N ILE A 258 -31.16 1.92 -28.65
CA ILE A 258 -31.38 3.37 -28.61
C ILE A 258 -32.07 3.82 -27.31
N TYR A 259 -33.01 3.01 -26.79
CA TYR A 259 -33.71 3.35 -25.55
C TYR A 259 -32.77 3.28 -24.35
N VAL A 260 -31.90 2.26 -24.31
CA VAL A 260 -30.87 2.14 -23.26
C VAL A 260 -29.92 3.34 -23.32
N ILE A 261 -29.47 3.74 -24.52
CA ILE A 261 -28.59 4.91 -24.69
C ILE A 261 -29.29 6.21 -24.26
N ILE A 262 -30.56 6.42 -24.64
CA ILE A 262 -31.32 7.60 -24.22
C ILE A 262 -31.49 7.64 -22.70
N MET A 263 -31.83 6.51 -22.08
CA MET A 263 -31.94 6.41 -20.62
C MET A 263 -30.60 6.63 -19.93
N ALA A 264 -29.49 6.16 -20.50
CA ALA A 264 -28.14 6.42 -20.01
C ALA A 264 -27.81 7.93 -20.02
N ILE A 265 -28.09 8.61 -21.13
CA ILE A 265 -27.88 10.06 -21.28
C ILE A 265 -28.75 10.84 -20.28
N ALA A 266 -30.03 10.46 -20.14
CA ALA A 266 -30.95 11.07 -19.19
C ALA A 266 -30.47 10.88 -17.74
N TYR A 267 -29.96 9.69 -17.41
CA TYR A 267 -29.36 9.40 -16.11
C TYR A 267 -28.12 10.27 -15.83
N VAL A 268 -27.18 10.36 -16.78
CA VAL A 268 -25.99 11.22 -16.62
C VAL A 268 -26.40 12.68 -16.44
N PHE A 269 -27.38 13.16 -17.21
CA PHE A 269 -27.91 14.52 -17.07
C PHE A 269 -28.51 14.75 -15.68
N LEU A 270 -29.31 13.81 -15.15
CA LEU A 270 -29.86 13.86 -13.80
C LEU A 270 -28.76 13.93 -12.74
N MET A 271 -27.75 13.08 -12.84
CA MET A 271 -26.62 13.05 -11.91
C MET A 271 -25.87 14.39 -11.88
N ILE A 272 -25.59 14.97 -13.05
CA ILE A 272 -24.83 16.23 -13.15
C ILE A 272 -25.67 17.45 -12.77
N LYS A 273 -26.95 17.51 -13.16
CA LYS A 273 -27.78 18.72 -13.01
C LYS A 273 -28.59 18.75 -11.71
N VAL A 274 -28.90 17.60 -11.11
CA VAL A 274 -29.74 17.52 -9.91
C VAL A 274 -28.94 16.98 -8.73
N VAL A 275 -28.30 15.82 -8.87
CA VAL A 275 -27.63 15.15 -7.74
C VAL A 275 -26.36 15.89 -7.33
N ARG A 276 -25.50 16.28 -8.28
CA ARG A 276 -24.27 17.04 -8.00
C ARG A 276 -24.52 18.34 -7.21
N PRO A 277 -25.41 19.27 -7.61
CA PRO A 277 -25.65 20.47 -6.83
C PRO A 277 -26.30 20.18 -5.47
N PHE A 278 -27.12 19.15 -5.36
CA PHE A 278 -27.67 18.69 -4.09
C PHE A 278 -26.56 18.23 -3.13
N LEU A 279 -25.63 17.39 -3.59
CA LEU A 279 -24.48 16.92 -2.82
C LEU A 279 -23.57 18.06 -2.40
N LYS A 280 -23.30 19.00 -3.31
CA LYS A 280 -22.52 20.20 -3.01
C LYS A 280 -23.16 21.02 -1.89
N ARG A 281 -24.47 21.24 -1.94
CA ARG A 281 -25.20 21.99 -0.91
C ARG A 281 -25.14 21.31 0.46
N ILE A 282 -25.20 19.98 0.51
CA ILE A 282 -25.04 19.22 1.77
C ILE A 282 -23.62 19.36 2.32
N ALA A 283 -22.60 19.25 1.46
CA ALA A 283 -21.21 19.40 1.87
C ALA A 283 -20.92 20.80 2.41
N ASP A 284 -21.40 21.84 1.71
CA ASP A 284 -21.21 23.24 2.11
C ASP A 284 -21.83 23.55 3.50
N LEU A 285 -22.92 22.87 3.87
CA LEU A 285 -23.57 23.01 5.20
C LEU A 285 -22.78 22.36 6.35
N GLN A 286 -21.80 21.51 6.05
CA GLN A 286 -20.94 20.85 7.03
C GLN A 286 -19.56 21.51 7.17
N THR A 287 -19.20 22.39 6.24
CA THR A 287 -17.93 23.14 6.26
C THR A 287 -17.83 23.96 7.55
N GLY A 288 -16.81 23.67 8.37
CA GLY A 288 -16.53 24.37 9.63
C GLY A 288 -16.76 23.55 10.92
N LYS A 289 -17.30 22.33 10.86
CA LYS A 289 -17.58 21.50 12.05
C LYS A 289 -16.52 20.45 12.40
N GLY A 290 -15.45 20.29 11.61
CA GLY A 290 -14.34 19.36 11.85
C GLY A 290 -14.69 17.86 11.83
N ILE A 291 -15.97 17.49 12.02
CA ILE A 291 -16.46 16.12 12.10
C ILE A 291 -17.73 16.00 11.25
N MET A 292 -17.73 15.04 10.32
CA MET A 292 -18.89 14.71 9.50
C MET A 292 -19.95 13.95 10.30
N SER A 293 -21.21 14.40 10.22
CA SER A 293 -22.33 13.67 10.81
C SER A 293 -22.54 12.30 10.14
N LYS A 294 -22.82 11.26 10.93
CA LYS A 294 -23.18 9.92 10.43
C LYS A 294 -24.36 9.95 9.44
N SER A 295 -25.30 10.88 9.62
CA SER A 295 -26.44 11.07 8.71
C SER A 295 -26.01 11.54 7.33
N VAL A 296 -24.99 12.41 7.26
CA VAL A 296 -24.44 12.89 5.98
C VAL A 296 -23.79 11.72 5.26
N VAL A 297 -22.94 10.96 5.96
CA VAL A 297 -22.30 9.76 5.41
C VAL A 297 -23.35 8.79 4.83
N ALA A 298 -24.45 8.55 5.54
CA ALA A 298 -25.54 7.70 5.06
C ALA A 298 -26.19 8.20 3.76
N ILE A 299 -26.36 9.52 3.58
CA ILE A 299 -26.92 10.09 2.33
C ILE A 299 -26.03 9.77 1.13
N PHE A 300 -24.70 9.85 1.29
CA PHE A 300 -23.77 9.56 0.20
C PHE A 300 -23.76 8.08 -0.17
N PHE A 301 -23.76 7.17 0.81
CA PHE A 301 -23.92 5.73 0.55
C PHE A 301 -25.27 5.41 -0.10
N LEU A 302 -26.34 6.09 0.31
CA LEU A 302 -27.65 5.92 -0.31
C LEU A 302 -27.62 6.34 -1.78
N ILE A 303 -26.97 7.45 -2.12
CA ILE A 303 -26.82 7.91 -3.50
C ILE A 303 -25.98 6.92 -4.31
N LEU A 304 -24.88 6.40 -3.75
CA LEU A 304 -24.09 5.33 -4.37
C LEU A 304 -24.97 4.11 -4.71
N ILE A 305 -25.74 3.60 -3.75
CA ILE A 305 -26.58 2.40 -3.96
C ILE A 305 -27.69 2.68 -4.97
N ILE A 306 -28.39 3.81 -4.86
CA ILE A 306 -29.45 4.21 -5.81
C ILE A 306 -28.88 4.35 -7.23
N SER A 307 -27.70 4.96 -7.35
CA SER A 307 -27.02 5.18 -8.61
C SER A 307 -26.61 3.85 -9.26
N ALA A 308 -25.99 2.94 -8.50
CA ALA A 308 -25.65 1.60 -8.94
C ALA A 308 -26.90 0.82 -9.40
N TYR A 309 -27.95 0.81 -8.57
CA TYR A 309 -29.24 0.18 -8.89
C TYR A 309 -29.86 0.74 -10.17
N ALA A 310 -29.92 2.07 -10.31
CA ALA A 310 -30.51 2.71 -11.48
C ALA A 310 -29.81 2.29 -12.78
N THR A 311 -28.47 2.25 -12.79
CA THR A 311 -27.70 1.84 -13.97
C THR A 311 -27.83 0.35 -14.30
N GLU A 312 -28.00 -0.51 -13.30
CA GLU A 312 -28.29 -1.93 -13.51
C GLU A 312 -29.66 -2.12 -14.15
N VAL A 313 -30.69 -1.43 -13.65
CA VAL A 313 -32.06 -1.47 -14.19
C VAL A 313 -32.16 -0.89 -15.60
N ILE A 314 -31.40 0.15 -15.92
CA ILE A 314 -31.32 0.71 -17.28
C ILE A 314 -30.71 -0.31 -18.28
N GLY A 315 -29.97 -1.31 -17.80
CA GLY A 315 -29.34 -2.32 -18.62
C GLY A 315 -27.89 -2.01 -19.00
N ILE A 316 -27.20 -1.15 -18.25
CA ILE A 316 -25.75 -0.93 -18.38
C ILE A 316 -25.05 -1.94 -17.46
N HIS A 317 -24.56 -1.48 -16.31
CA HIS A 317 -23.98 -2.29 -15.25
C HIS A 317 -23.88 -1.40 -14.01
N ALA A 318 -24.12 -1.95 -12.81
CA ALA A 318 -24.10 -1.24 -11.53
C ALA A 318 -22.81 -0.43 -11.26
N LEU A 319 -21.69 -0.90 -11.82
CA LEU A 319 -20.36 -0.30 -11.67
C LEU A 319 -20.25 1.08 -12.32
N PHE A 320 -20.98 1.30 -13.43
CA PHE A 320 -21.05 2.62 -14.07
C PHE A 320 -21.76 3.63 -13.16
N GLY A 321 -22.84 3.20 -12.49
CA GLY A 321 -23.52 4.02 -11.50
C GLY A 321 -22.59 4.40 -10.36
N ALA A 322 -21.92 3.40 -9.77
CA ALA A 322 -20.96 3.62 -8.69
C ALA A 322 -19.86 4.61 -9.05
N PHE A 323 -19.24 4.45 -10.23
CA PHE A 323 -18.25 5.38 -10.77
C PHE A 323 -18.82 6.80 -10.91
N MET A 324 -20.01 6.94 -11.53
CA MET A 324 -20.66 8.24 -11.70
C MET A 324 -21.00 8.91 -10.36
N ALA A 325 -21.46 8.16 -9.37
CA ALA A 325 -21.72 8.67 -8.02
C ALA A 325 -20.46 9.23 -7.36
N GLY A 326 -19.31 8.56 -7.56
CA GLY A 326 -18.01 9.05 -7.09
C GLY A 326 -17.54 10.29 -7.87
N ALA A 327 -17.69 10.29 -9.19
CA ALA A 327 -17.24 11.36 -10.08
C ALA A 327 -17.99 12.69 -9.89
N ILE A 328 -19.26 12.65 -9.46
CA ILE A 328 -20.05 13.86 -9.18
C ILE A 328 -19.86 14.42 -7.76
N MET A 329 -18.99 13.80 -6.96
CA MET A 329 -18.71 14.28 -5.61
C MET A 329 -18.24 15.74 -5.60
N PRO A 330 -18.50 16.49 -4.51
CA PRO A 330 -17.95 17.82 -4.35
C PRO A 330 -16.42 17.83 -4.49
N GLU A 331 -15.88 18.83 -5.19
CA GLU A 331 -14.44 18.95 -5.51
C GLU A 331 -13.56 19.23 -4.28
N ASN A 332 -14.14 19.32 -3.07
CA ASN A 332 -13.38 19.47 -1.84
C ASN A 332 -12.62 18.18 -1.54
N THR A 333 -11.30 18.21 -1.68
CA THR A 333 -10.38 17.09 -1.51
C THR A 333 -10.50 16.46 -0.12
N LYS A 334 -10.40 17.28 0.94
CA LYS A 334 -10.60 16.83 2.33
C LYS A 334 -11.94 16.12 2.55
N PHE A 335 -12.99 16.57 1.85
CA PHE A 335 -14.30 15.94 1.94
C PHE A 335 -14.31 14.54 1.30
N ARG A 336 -13.70 14.40 0.11
CA ARG A 336 -13.61 13.12 -0.61
C ARG A 336 -12.79 12.10 0.18
N ASN A 337 -11.67 12.50 0.79
CA ASN A 337 -10.80 11.58 1.55
C ASN A 337 -11.50 10.94 2.73
N ILE A 338 -12.30 11.70 3.48
CA ILE A 338 -13.05 11.15 4.62
C ILE A 338 -13.94 9.98 4.18
N PHE A 339 -14.46 10.00 2.94
CA PHE A 339 -15.22 8.88 2.38
C PHE A 339 -14.33 7.78 1.84
N ILE A 340 -13.25 8.14 1.14
CA ILE A 340 -12.28 7.18 0.62
C ILE A 340 -11.71 6.36 1.77
N GLU A 341 -11.11 6.96 2.80
CA GLU A 341 -10.53 6.29 3.96
C GLU A 341 -11.52 5.33 4.66
N LYS A 342 -12.81 5.69 4.73
CA LYS A 342 -13.84 4.84 5.38
C LYS A 342 -14.19 3.59 4.59
N VAL A 343 -14.06 3.64 3.27
CA VAL A 343 -14.51 2.58 2.36
C VAL A 343 -13.34 1.78 1.82
N GLU A 344 -12.22 2.43 1.60
CA GLU A 344 -11.05 1.90 0.92
C GLU A 344 -10.48 0.68 1.63
N ASP A 345 -10.24 0.75 2.94
CA ASP A 345 -9.69 -0.38 3.68
C ASP A 345 -10.56 -1.63 3.50
N VAL A 346 -11.88 -1.50 3.68
CA VAL A 346 -12.78 -2.64 3.54
C VAL A 346 -12.84 -3.11 2.08
N ALA A 347 -12.92 -2.19 1.12
CA ALA A 347 -13.00 -2.50 -0.29
C ALA A 347 -11.73 -3.19 -0.79
N LEU A 348 -10.55 -2.63 -0.52
CA LEU A 348 -9.27 -3.12 -1.03
C LEU A 348 -8.71 -4.31 -0.24
N VAL A 349 -8.88 -4.34 1.09
CA VAL A 349 -8.27 -5.39 1.93
C VAL A 349 -9.10 -6.67 1.93
N VAL A 350 -10.43 -6.54 1.92
CA VAL A 350 -11.35 -7.66 2.11
C VAL A 350 -12.09 -7.99 0.81
N LEU A 351 -12.77 -7.02 0.20
CA LEU A 351 -13.72 -7.32 -0.87
C LEU A 351 -13.06 -7.50 -2.25
N LEU A 352 -12.03 -6.73 -2.56
CA LEU A 352 -11.37 -6.77 -3.86
C LEU A 352 -10.58 -8.07 -4.11
N PRO A 353 -9.90 -8.67 -3.13
CA PRO A 353 -9.33 -10.01 -3.28
C PRO A 353 -10.37 -11.06 -3.64
N LEU A 354 -11.62 -10.93 -3.18
CA LEU A 354 -12.71 -11.84 -3.58
C LEU A 354 -13.00 -11.74 -5.07
N PHE A 355 -12.96 -10.54 -5.65
CA PHE A 355 -13.15 -10.34 -7.09
C PHE A 355 -12.01 -10.96 -7.91
N PHE A 356 -10.76 -10.72 -7.53
CA PHE A 356 -9.61 -11.30 -8.24
C PHE A 356 -9.60 -12.82 -8.14
N VAL A 357 -9.89 -13.37 -6.96
CA VAL A 357 -9.97 -14.81 -6.81
C VAL A 357 -11.15 -15.37 -7.58
N PHE A 358 -12.34 -14.79 -7.49
CA PHE A 358 -13.50 -15.23 -8.28
C PHE A 358 -13.22 -15.26 -9.79
N THR A 359 -12.56 -14.22 -10.30
CA THR A 359 -12.10 -14.17 -11.70
C THR A 359 -11.11 -15.30 -12.01
N GLY A 360 -10.16 -15.55 -11.11
CA GLY A 360 -9.20 -16.64 -11.25
C GLY A 360 -9.84 -18.04 -11.17
N LEU A 361 -10.88 -18.23 -10.33
CA LEU A 361 -11.65 -19.48 -10.26
C LEU A 361 -12.36 -19.79 -11.58
N ARG A 362 -12.79 -18.75 -12.33
CA ARG A 362 -13.36 -18.88 -13.69
C ARG A 362 -12.30 -19.10 -14.77
N THR A 363 -11.03 -18.86 -14.47
CA THR A 363 -9.94 -18.94 -15.44
C THR A 363 -9.40 -20.37 -15.52
N GLU A 364 -9.93 -21.14 -16.46
CA GLU A 364 -9.56 -22.54 -16.69
C GLU A 364 -8.45 -22.67 -17.74
N ILE A 365 -7.19 -22.56 -17.31
CA ILE A 365 -6.01 -22.72 -18.18
C ILE A 365 -5.95 -24.13 -18.78
N GLY A 366 -6.50 -25.12 -18.08
CA GLY A 366 -6.64 -26.50 -18.56
C GLY A 366 -7.48 -26.64 -19.83
N LEU A 367 -8.21 -25.62 -20.27
CA LEU A 367 -8.86 -25.62 -21.58
C LEU A 367 -7.87 -25.42 -22.73
N LEU A 368 -6.71 -24.82 -22.46
CA LEU A 368 -5.67 -24.52 -23.44
C LEU A 368 -4.69 -25.69 -23.65
N ASN A 369 -5.18 -26.93 -23.75
CA ASN A 369 -4.30 -28.11 -23.84
C ASN A 369 -3.68 -28.35 -25.23
N HIS A 370 -4.15 -27.66 -26.25
CA HIS A 370 -3.69 -27.85 -27.63
C HIS A 370 -2.77 -26.70 -28.07
N GLY A 371 -1.74 -27.02 -28.86
CA GLY A 371 -0.76 -26.02 -29.33
C GLY A 371 -1.39 -24.87 -30.13
N HIS A 372 -2.48 -25.14 -30.88
CA HIS A 372 -3.25 -24.11 -31.59
C HIS A 372 -3.82 -23.04 -30.65
N LEU A 373 -4.33 -23.44 -29.48
CA LEU A 373 -4.94 -22.53 -28.51
C LEU A 373 -3.89 -21.58 -27.90
N TRP A 374 -2.69 -22.08 -27.59
CA TRP A 374 -1.58 -21.24 -27.17
C TRP A 374 -1.06 -20.31 -28.27
N MET A 375 -1.11 -20.75 -29.53
CA MET A 375 -0.79 -19.89 -30.67
C MET A 375 -1.79 -18.73 -30.78
N THR A 376 -3.09 -19.00 -30.62
CA THR A 376 -4.13 -17.96 -30.59
C THR A 376 -3.95 -17.02 -29.39
N ALA A 377 -3.66 -17.55 -28.20
CA ALA A 377 -3.34 -16.73 -27.02
C ALA A 377 -2.12 -15.83 -27.28
N GLY A 378 -1.06 -16.37 -27.90
CA GLY A 378 0.12 -15.61 -28.31
C GLY A 378 -0.21 -14.52 -29.34
N LEU A 379 -1.11 -14.80 -30.30
CA LEU A 379 -1.60 -13.81 -31.25
C LEU A 379 -2.39 -12.69 -30.56
N ILE A 380 -3.27 -13.02 -29.62
CA ILE A 380 -4.02 -12.05 -28.80
C ILE A 380 -3.04 -11.13 -28.06
N ILE A 381 -2.03 -11.70 -27.39
CA ILE A 381 -1.00 -10.93 -26.69
C ILE A 381 -0.23 -10.02 -27.66
N LEU A 382 0.18 -10.55 -28.81
CA LEU A 382 0.91 -9.79 -29.81
C LEU A 382 0.10 -8.59 -30.31
N VAL A 383 -1.18 -8.81 -30.63
CA VAL A 383 -2.10 -7.75 -31.06
C VAL A 383 -2.32 -6.73 -29.96
N ALA A 384 -2.50 -7.15 -28.71
CA ALA A 384 -2.65 -6.26 -27.57
C ALA A 384 -1.41 -5.36 -27.39
N VAL A 385 -0.21 -5.95 -27.42
CA VAL A 385 1.06 -5.21 -27.27
C VAL A 385 1.27 -4.26 -28.45
N ILE A 386 1.09 -4.71 -29.69
CA ILE A 386 1.24 -3.85 -30.87
C ILE A 386 0.23 -2.71 -30.82
N GLY A 387 -1.05 -3.01 -30.60
CA GLY A 387 -2.11 -2.02 -30.61
C GLY A 387 -1.91 -0.97 -29.53
N LYS A 388 -1.54 -1.40 -28.33
CA LYS A 388 -1.54 -0.53 -27.16
C LYS A 388 -0.18 0.08 -26.85
N PHE A 389 0.86 -0.74 -26.72
CA PHE A 389 2.21 -0.27 -26.46
C PHE A 389 2.73 0.55 -27.65
N ILE A 390 2.74 -0.05 -28.85
CA ILE A 390 3.32 0.61 -30.03
C ILE A 390 2.41 1.74 -30.50
N GLY A 391 1.09 1.53 -30.50
CA GLY A 391 0.12 2.58 -30.85
C GLY A 391 0.31 3.86 -30.05
N SER A 392 0.32 3.76 -28.72
CA SER A 392 0.51 4.95 -27.86
C SER A 392 1.91 5.55 -27.94
N ALA A 393 2.97 4.74 -28.09
CA ALA A 393 4.32 5.24 -28.29
C ALA A 393 4.49 6.01 -29.61
N LEU A 394 3.91 5.50 -30.71
CA LEU A 394 3.94 6.19 -32.00
C LEU A 394 3.11 7.48 -31.97
N THR A 395 1.95 7.49 -31.31
CA THR A 395 1.16 8.71 -31.14
C THR A 395 1.91 9.76 -30.32
N ALA A 396 2.51 9.37 -29.19
CA ALA A 396 3.36 10.25 -28.39
C ALA A 396 4.52 10.81 -29.23
N LYS A 397 5.14 9.97 -30.05
CA LYS A 397 6.22 10.39 -30.93
C LYS A 397 5.75 11.37 -32.02
N PHE A 398 4.57 11.16 -32.59
CA PHE A 398 3.95 12.06 -33.56
C PHE A 398 3.69 13.45 -32.94
N LEU A 399 3.37 13.49 -31.65
CA LEU A 399 3.24 14.71 -30.84
C LEU A 399 4.59 15.30 -30.40
N ARG A 400 5.69 14.87 -31.03
CA ARG A 400 7.07 15.37 -30.81
C ARG A 400 7.65 15.10 -29.43
N ILE A 401 7.10 14.14 -28.68
CA ILE A 401 7.72 13.65 -27.45
C ILE A 401 9.01 12.85 -27.79
N GLY A 402 10.02 12.90 -26.92
CA GLY A 402 11.28 12.17 -27.10
C GLY A 402 11.06 10.66 -27.21
N TRP A 403 11.96 9.93 -27.86
CA TRP A 403 11.80 8.46 -28.05
C TRP A 403 11.74 7.70 -26.73
N LYS A 404 12.60 8.06 -25.76
CA LYS A 404 12.59 7.47 -24.41
C LYS A 404 11.23 7.65 -23.73
N ASP A 405 10.73 8.88 -23.71
CA ASP A 405 9.46 9.23 -23.08
C ASP A 405 8.27 8.62 -23.82
N SER A 406 8.31 8.57 -25.15
CA SER A 406 7.27 7.93 -25.97
C SER A 406 7.16 6.43 -25.71
N LEU A 407 8.29 5.72 -25.65
CA LEU A 407 8.31 4.29 -25.30
C LEU A 407 7.89 4.06 -23.85
N THR A 408 8.22 4.98 -22.95
CA THR A 408 7.79 4.92 -21.55
C THR A 408 6.27 5.09 -21.42
N ILE A 409 5.68 6.03 -22.17
CA ILE A 409 4.21 6.16 -22.31
C ILE A 409 3.63 4.85 -22.84
N GLY A 410 4.23 4.28 -23.89
CA GLY A 410 3.84 2.97 -24.45
C GLY A 410 3.78 1.85 -23.42
N ALA A 411 4.86 1.69 -22.66
CA ALA A 411 4.96 0.68 -21.61
C ALA A 411 3.91 0.88 -20.51
N LEU A 412 3.69 2.12 -20.08
CA LEU A 412 2.71 2.44 -19.05
C LEU A 412 1.27 2.26 -19.55
N MET A 413 0.93 2.72 -20.75
CA MET A 413 -0.41 2.54 -21.35
C MET A 413 -0.76 1.07 -21.58
N ASN A 414 0.23 0.18 -21.72
CA ASN A 414 0.01 -1.26 -21.84
C ASN A 414 -0.37 -1.94 -20.51
N THR A 415 -0.43 -1.19 -19.41
CA THR A 415 -0.83 -1.70 -18.09
C THR A 415 -2.30 -2.09 -18.10
N ARG A 416 -2.56 -3.37 -17.78
CA ARG A 416 -3.88 -3.90 -17.55
C ARG A 416 -4.10 -4.14 -16.07
N GLY A 417 -5.28 -4.62 -15.72
CA GLY A 417 -5.62 -4.91 -14.34
C GLY A 417 -7.12 -5.02 -14.18
N LEU A 418 -7.59 -4.52 -13.03
CA LEU A 418 -8.95 -4.66 -12.57
C LEU A 418 -10.01 -4.29 -13.60
N MET A 419 -9.84 -3.14 -14.29
CA MET A 419 -10.82 -2.63 -15.25
C MET A 419 -11.08 -3.58 -16.42
N GLU A 420 -10.02 -4.21 -16.92
CA GLU A 420 -10.15 -5.18 -18.00
C GLU A 420 -10.83 -6.45 -17.52
N LEU A 421 -10.46 -6.95 -16.33
CA LEU A 421 -11.10 -8.14 -15.75
C LEU A 421 -12.59 -7.95 -15.50
N ILE A 422 -13.03 -6.74 -15.13
CA ILE A 422 -14.46 -6.42 -15.05
C ILE A 422 -15.12 -6.68 -16.40
N VAL A 423 -14.56 -6.13 -17.47
CA VAL A 423 -15.12 -6.27 -18.82
C VAL A 423 -15.11 -7.71 -19.30
N LEU A 424 -14.07 -8.47 -19.01
CA LEU A 424 -14.02 -9.90 -19.30
C LEU A 424 -15.11 -10.67 -18.55
N ASN A 425 -15.30 -10.40 -17.25
CA ASN A 425 -16.36 -11.05 -16.48
C ASN A 425 -17.75 -10.69 -16.99
N ILE A 426 -17.99 -9.42 -17.34
CA ILE A 426 -19.26 -8.98 -17.93
C ILE A 426 -19.49 -9.70 -19.26
N GLY A 427 -18.48 -9.75 -20.14
CA GLY A 427 -18.59 -10.43 -21.43
C GLY A 427 -18.84 -11.93 -21.29
N TYR A 428 -18.24 -12.56 -20.29
CA TYR A 428 -18.46 -13.96 -19.94
C TYR A 428 -19.87 -14.19 -19.36
N ASP A 429 -20.32 -13.34 -18.43
CA ASP A 429 -21.65 -13.43 -17.82
C ASP A 429 -22.78 -13.18 -18.82
N LEU A 430 -22.55 -12.34 -19.84
CA LEU A 430 -23.47 -12.14 -20.95
C LEU A 430 -23.43 -13.25 -22.00
N GLY A 431 -22.55 -14.25 -21.84
CA GLY A 431 -22.38 -15.35 -22.78
C GLY A 431 -21.75 -14.94 -24.11
N VAL A 432 -21.10 -13.78 -24.18
CA VAL A 432 -20.41 -13.30 -25.40
C VAL A 432 -19.03 -13.93 -25.54
N LEU A 433 -18.36 -14.19 -24.42
CA LEU A 433 -17.03 -14.80 -24.37
C LEU A 433 -17.13 -16.27 -23.99
N SER A 434 -16.52 -17.15 -24.78
CA SER A 434 -16.33 -18.55 -24.42
C SER A 434 -15.31 -18.70 -23.28
N PRO A 435 -15.35 -19.80 -22.50
CA PRO A 435 -14.37 -20.08 -21.45
C PRO A 435 -12.91 -20.03 -21.94
N GLU A 436 -12.65 -20.52 -23.16
CA GLU A 436 -11.33 -20.53 -23.80
C GLU A 436 -10.83 -19.10 -24.04
N ILE A 437 -11.64 -18.25 -24.67
CA ILE A 437 -11.27 -16.85 -24.93
C ILE A 437 -11.14 -16.07 -23.64
N PHE A 438 -12.05 -16.29 -22.68
CA PHE A 438 -11.94 -15.68 -21.36
C PHE A 438 -10.58 -16.00 -20.72
N ALA A 439 -10.16 -17.27 -20.72
CA ALA A 439 -8.86 -17.68 -20.21
C ALA A 439 -7.70 -17.04 -20.98
N MET A 440 -7.73 -17.02 -22.32
CA MET A 440 -6.69 -16.38 -23.14
C MET A 440 -6.57 -14.87 -22.85
N MET A 441 -7.69 -14.18 -22.66
CA MET A 441 -7.73 -12.75 -22.37
C MET A 441 -7.24 -12.43 -20.96
N VAL A 442 -7.55 -13.28 -19.97
CA VAL A 442 -6.97 -13.16 -18.61
C VAL A 442 -5.45 -13.38 -18.65
N ILE A 443 -4.97 -14.37 -19.39
CA ILE A 443 -3.52 -14.58 -19.59
C ILE A 443 -2.88 -13.37 -20.25
N MET A 444 -3.53 -12.78 -21.27
CA MET A 444 -3.05 -11.55 -21.89
C MET A 444 -2.97 -10.40 -20.90
N ALA A 445 -4.00 -10.16 -20.09
CA ALA A 445 -4.03 -9.13 -19.06
C ALA A 445 -2.87 -9.26 -18.05
N LEU A 446 -2.62 -10.49 -17.58
CA LEU A 446 -1.50 -10.82 -16.71
C LEU A 446 -0.16 -10.54 -17.39
N PHE A 447 0.01 -11.02 -18.62
CA PHE A 447 1.26 -10.90 -19.38
C PHE A 447 1.60 -9.44 -19.66
N THR A 448 0.66 -8.65 -20.17
CA THR A 448 0.91 -7.24 -20.53
C THR A 448 1.24 -6.39 -19.32
N THR A 449 0.62 -6.66 -18.17
CA THR A 449 0.89 -5.95 -16.90
C THR A 449 2.25 -6.35 -16.33
N PHE A 450 2.55 -7.65 -16.31
CA PHE A 450 3.86 -8.14 -15.86
C PHE A 450 5.00 -7.60 -16.73
N MET A 451 4.76 -7.42 -18.03
CA MET A 451 5.71 -6.88 -19.01
C MET A 451 6.04 -5.39 -18.79
N THR A 452 5.13 -4.59 -18.22
CA THR A 452 5.31 -3.15 -18.03
C THR A 452 6.56 -2.82 -17.21
N GLY A 453 6.75 -3.46 -16.05
CA GLY A 453 7.91 -3.21 -15.19
C GLY A 453 9.26 -3.46 -15.89
N PRO A 454 9.51 -4.68 -16.42
CA PRO A 454 10.70 -4.99 -17.19
C PRO A 454 10.91 -4.09 -18.42
N SER A 455 9.83 -3.70 -19.10
CA SER A 455 9.91 -2.79 -20.25
C SER A 455 10.42 -1.41 -19.84
N LEU A 456 9.96 -0.86 -18.72
CA LEU A 456 10.46 0.40 -18.19
C LEU A 456 11.95 0.33 -17.83
N ASP A 457 12.38 -0.77 -17.20
CA ASP A 457 13.78 -0.99 -16.84
C ASP A 457 14.66 -1.13 -18.10
N PHE A 458 14.18 -1.84 -19.12
CA PHE A 458 14.86 -2.00 -20.40
C PHE A 458 14.96 -0.68 -21.19
N ILE A 459 13.89 0.11 -21.24
CA ILE A 459 13.91 1.45 -21.87
C ILE A 459 14.93 2.34 -21.15
N ASN A 460 14.94 2.34 -19.81
CA ASN A 460 15.91 3.12 -19.05
C ASN A 460 17.35 2.65 -19.28
N TYR A 461 17.56 1.35 -19.48
CA TYR A 461 18.87 0.78 -19.81
C TYR A 461 19.34 1.20 -21.21
N ILE A 462 18.50 1.08 -22.24
CA ILE A 462 18.85 1.47 -23.63
C ILE A 462 19.12 2.97 -23.73
N PHE A 463 18.25 3.78 -23.12
CA PHE A 463 18.36 5.24 -23.13
C PHE A 463 19.13 5.78 -21.93
N LYS A 464 19.98 4.94 -21.33
CA LYS A 464 21.02 5.40 -20.41
C LYS A 464 22.04 6.18 -21.23
N GLY A 465 21.70 7.42 -21.56
CA GLY A 465 22.69 8.38 -22.02
C GLY A 465 23.83 8.39 -21.01
N LYS A 466 25.07 8.50 -21.51
CA LYS A 466 26.23 8.86 -20.68
C LYS A 466 25.71 9.82 -19.62
N LYS A 467 25.69 9.37 -18.35
CA LYS A 467 25.67 10.31 -17.24
C LYS A 467 26.72 11.33 -17.62
N SER A 468 26.38 12.61 -17.54
CA SER A 468 27.37 13.67 -17.58
C SER A 468 28.52 13.24 -16.67
N GLU A 469 29.60 12.74 -17.27
CA GLU A 469 30.88 12.43 -16.63
C GLU A 469 31.52 13.74 -16.10
N ASN A 470 30.87 14.90 -16.30
CA ASN A 470 31.32 16.18 -15.77
C ASN A 470 31.00 16.42 -14.29
N GLU A 471 30.66 15.38 -13.50
CA GLU A 471 30.62 15.49 -12.03
C GLU A 471 31.44 14.40 -11.30
N GLU A 472 32.25 13.61 -12.02
CA GLU A 472 33.18 12.64 -11.37
C GLU A 472 34.67 12.98 -11.54
N ASP A 473 35.01 14.08 -12.23
CA ASP A 473 36.38 14.63 -12.26
C ASP A 473 36.40 16.07 -11.73
N ALA A 474 36.28 16.23 -10.42
CA ALA A 474 36.64 17.46 -9.73
C ALA A 474 37.35 17.11 -8.42
N ASP A 475 38.67 16.97 -8.56
CA ASP A 475 39.71 17.39 -7.63
C ASP A 475 39.51 17.07 -6.12
N ASP A 476 40.45 16.30 -5.57
CA ASP A 476 40.51 15.78 -4.19
C ASP A 476 40.78 16.87 -3.12
N SER A 477 40.26 18.09 -3.33
CA SER A 477 40.47 19.25 -2.46
C SER A 477 39.20 20.05 -2.11
N GLY A 478 37.99 19.56 -2.46
CA GLY A 478 36.72 20.32 -2.26
C GLY A 478 35.45 19.53 -1.94
N ARG A 479 35.52 18.29 -1.43
CA ARG A 479 34.33 17.46 -1.15
C ARG A 479 33.47 18.05 -0.01
N LYS A 480 32.22 18.43 -0.33
CA LYS A 480 31.21 18.84 0.67
C LYS A 480 30.83 17.67 1.57
N TYR A 481 30.69 17.92 2.88
CA TYR A 481 30.15 16.96 3.83
C TYR A 481 28.64 16.81 3.65
N LYS A 482 28.17 15.61 3.36
CA LYS A 482 26.77 15.33 3.00
C LYS A 482 26.07 14.56 4.12
N VAL A 483 24.99 15.12 4.65
CA VAL A 483 24.15 14.48 5.68
C VAL A 483 22.78 14.14 5.08
N LEU A 484 22.35 12.90 5.25
CA LEU A 484 20.99 12.44 4.92
C LEU A 484 20.18 12.31 6.20
N LEU A 485 19.00 12.93 6.24
CA LEU A 485 18.03 12.79 7.32
C LEU A 485 16.88 11.92 6.81
N SER A 486 16.50 10.86 7.50
CA SER A 486 15.26 10.12 7.21
C SER A 486 14.30 10.18 8.39
N PHE A 487 13.09 10.65 8.12
CA PHE A 487 12.07 10.90 9.14
C PHE A 487 10.69 10.42 8.71
N ASP A 488 9.90 9.99 9.70
CA ASP A 488 8.54 9.48 9.49
C ASP A 488 7.45 10.56 9.63
N GLY A 489 7.76 11.69 10.28
CA GLY A 489 6.83 12.80 10.52
C GLY A 489 7.50 14.19 10.61
N PRO A 490 6.73 15.29 10.52
CA PRO A 490 7.26 16.66 10.45
C PRO A 490 8.18 17.04 11.62
N GLU A 491 7.71 16.79 12.86
CA GLU A 491 8.46 17.09 14.08
C GLU A 491 9.82 16.36 14.09
N SER A 492 9.81 15.07 13.72
CA SER A 492 11.01 14.24 13.63
C SER A 492 12.03 14.81 12.64
N GLY A 493 11.58 15.26 11.47
CA GLY A 493 12.46 15.89 10.48
C GLY A 493 13.09 17.18 11.00
N SER A 494 12.34 17.96 11.79
CA SER A 494 12.84 19.21 12.39
C SER A 494 13.93 18.94 13.44
N THR A 495 13.75 17.95 14.31
CA THR A 495 14.73 17.51 15.31
C THR A 495 16.03 17.04 14.65
N LEU A 496 15.93 16.18 13.63
CA LEU A 496 17.09 15.70 12.89
C LEU A 496 17.82 16.82 12.15
N LEU A 497 17.09 17.83 11.65
CA LEU A 497 17.70 18.98 10.98
C LEU A 497 18.48 19.87 11.97
N ARG A 498 17.93 20.12 13.17
CA ARG A 498 18.66 20.83 14.25
C ARG A 498 19.94 20.08 14.60
N LEU A 499 19.86 18.76 14.78
CA LEU A 499 21.02 17.92 15.06
C LEU A 499 22.07 17.96 13.93
N ALA A 500 21.64 17.88 12.67
CA ALA A 500 22.53 17.97 11.53
C ALA A 500 23.22 19.34 11.43
N ASP A 501 22.51 20.42 11.78
CA ASP A 501 23.13 21.74 11.85
C ASP A 501 24.16 21.82 12.96
N ASN A 502 23.89 21.26 14.15
CA ASN A 502 24.86 21.21 15.24
C ASN A 502 26.19 20.55 14.81
N PHE A 503 26.15 19.55 13.92
CA PHE A 503 27.35 18.93 13.36
C PHE A 503 28.05 19.73 12.25
N THR A 504 27.36 20.69 11.62
CA THR A 504 27.80 21.28 10.34
C THR A 504 27.66 22.80 10.28
N HIS A 505 27.23 23.47 11.35
CA HIS A 505 26.82 24.87 11.37
C HIS A 505 27.85 25.80 10.71
N LYS A 506 29.13 25.68 11.08
CA LYS A 506 30.24 26.52 10.59
C LYS A 506 30.87 26.04 9.27
N MET A 507 30.37 24.97 8.65
CA MET A 507 30.86 24.43 7.36
C MET A 507 30.32 25.23 6.16
N ASN A 508 30.50 26.54 6.15
CA ASN A 508 29.97 27.48 5.16
C ASN A 508 30.27 27.06 3.71
N GLY A 509 29.24 26.65 2.96
CA GLY A 509 29.37 26.19 1.56
C GLY A 509 29.91 24.77 1.37
N ASN A 510 30.53 24.19 2.40
CA ASN A 510 31.14 22.86 2.40
C ASN A 510 30.24 21.78 3.03
N LYS A 511 28.92 22.04 3.12
CA LYS A 511 27.91 21.08 3.57
C LYS A 511 26.77 20.94 2.58
N SER A 512 26.09 19.81 2.63
CA SER A 512 24.81 19.56 1.97
C SER A 512 23.96 18.69 2.87
N ILE A 513 22.72 19.11 3.14
CA ILE A 513 21.77 18.36 3.96
C ILE A 513 20.60 17.97 3.07
N THR A 514 20.32 16.67 2.99
CA THR A 514 19.13 16.12 2.34
C THR A 514 18.15 15.64 3.40
N ALA A 515 16.95 16.20 3.43
CA ALA A 515 15.86 15.75 4.29
C ALA A 515 14.95 14.83 3.48
N MET A 516 14.76 13.59 3.94
CA MET A 516 14.05 12.55 3.24
C MET A 516 12.88 11.99 4.06
N ASN A 517 11.72 11.87 3.42
CA ASN A 517 10.59 11.12 3.96
C ASN A 517 10.30 9.93 3.04
N ILE A 518 10.15 8.74 3.64
CA ILE A 518 9.73 7.53 2.93
C ILE A 518 8.41 7.06 3.51
N THR A 519 7.37 7.02 2.68
CA THR A 519 6.01 6.63 3.09
C THR A 519 5.56 5.38 2.34
N PRO A 520 4.90 4.41 3.01
CA PRO A 520 4.30 3.24 2.35
C PRO A 520 3.35 3.63 1.20
N VAL A 521 3.44 2.96 0.05
CA VAL A 521 2.56 3.23 -1.12
C VAL A 521 1.07 3.05 -0.79
N GLN A 522 0.76 2.15 0.15
CA GLN A 522 -0.62 1.84 0.56
C GLN A 522 -1.31 2.98 1.31
N GLU A 523 -0.55 3.93 1.86
CA GLU A 523 -1.06 5.07 2.62
C GLU A 523 -1.24 6.32 1.76
N LEU A 524 -0.97 6.23 0.45
CA LEU A 524 -0.85 7.38 -0.43
C LEU A 524 -1.83 7.32 -1.59
N HIS A 525 -2.82 8.22 -1.55
CA HIS A 525 -3.69 8.51 -2.69
C HIS A 525 -2.94 9.28 -3.78
N ALA A 526 -3.12 8.86 -5.04
CA ALA A 526 -2.41 9.42 -6.19
C ALA A 526 -2.62 10.93 -6.40
N PHE A 527 -3.73 11.49 -5.89
CA PHE A 527 -4.14 12.88 -6.11
C PHE A 527 -3.75 13.85 -4.99
N GLU A 528 -3.28 13.37 -3.83
CA GLU A 528 -2.97 14.23 -2.66
C GLU A 528 -1.54 14.12 -2.16
N MET A 529 -0.70 13.34 -2.84
CA MET A 529 0.69 13.17 -2.46
C MET A 529 1.45 14.50 -2.34
N GLN A 530 1.08 15.54 -3.10
CA GLN A 530 1.71 16.85 -3.00
C GLN A 530 1.35 17.57 -1.70
N ASP A 531 0.08 17.49 -1.27
CA ASP A 531 -0.37 18.08 -0.02
C ASP A 531 0.21 17.29 1.17
N PHE A 532 0.16 15.95 1.10
CA PHE A 532 0.80 15.09 2.09
C PHE A 532 2.30 15.35 2.21
N GLU A 533 3.04 15.43 1.09
CA GLU A 533 4.45 15.81 1.10
C GLU A 533 4.65 17.19 1.75
N ASN A 534 3.88 18.20 1.34
CA ASN A 534 4.01 19.53 1.91
C ASN A 534 3.78 19.52 3.43
N GLU A 535 2.79 18.75 3.91
CA GLU A 535 2.54 18.55 5.34
C GLU A 535 3.73 17.86 6.01
N GLN A 536 4.31 16.80 5.42
CA GLN A 536 5.48 16.10 5.97
C GLN A 536 6.72 17.00 6.11
N PHE A 537 6.91 17.94 5.20
CA PHE A 537 8.08 18.82 5.18
C PHE A 537 7.87 20.18 5.85
N VAL A 538 6.67 20.50 6.36
CA VAL A 538 6.34 21.85 6.84
C VAL A 538 7.29 22.33 7.95
N ASP A 539 7.49 21.51 8.98
CA ASP A 539 8.36 21.84 10.13
C ASP A 539 9.83 21.83 9.75
N VAL A 540 10.21 20.95 8.81
CA VAL A 540 11.58 20.86 8.29
C VAL A 540 11.94 22.14 7.52
N VAL A 541 11.04 22.60 6.65
CA VAL A 541 11.22 23.83 5.88
C VAL A 541 11.21 25.04 6.81
N GLN A 542 10.30 25.10 7.78
CA GLN A 542 10.28 26.18 8.77
C GLN A 542 11.60 26.23 9.56
N THR A 543 12.04 25.10 10.09
CA THR A 543 13.30 24.99 10.84
C THR A 543 14.50 25.35 9.97
N SER A 544 14.50 24.97 8.69
CA SER A 544 15.58 25.35 7.76
C SER A 544 15.67 26.87 7.56
N ASN A 545 14.53 27.56 7.53
CA ASN A 545 14.47 29.02 7.44
C ASN A 545 14.97 29.68 8.74
N GLU A 546 14.57 29.15 9.90
CA GLU A 546 15.03 29.62 11.22
C GLU A 546 16.56 29.51 11.34
N LEU A 547 17.13 28.38 10.91
CA LEU A 547 18.57 28.11 10.94
C LEU A 547 19.33 28.72 9.75
N LYS A 548 18.64 29.32 8.77
CA LYS A 548 19.20 29.85 7.51
C LYS A 548 19.98 28.81 6.71
N LEU A 549 19.45 27.59 6.61
CA LEU A 549 20.05 26.46 5.93
C LEU A 549 19.39 26.19 4.58
N GLN A 550 20.21 25.90 3.57
CA GLN A 550 19.73 25.30 2.33
C GLN A 550 19.66 23.78 2.49
N ILE A 551 18.45 23.24 2.36
CA ILE A 551 18.19 21.80 2.40
C ILE A 551 17.68 21.32 1.04
N THR A 552 17.95 20.07 0.72
CA THR A 552 17.29 19.35 -0.38
C THR A 552 16.21 18.46 0.22
N THR A 553 14.96 18.59 -0.22
CA THR A 553 13.88 17.69 0.20
C THR A 553 13.75 16.51 -0.77
N LEU A 554 13.54 15.32 -0.23
CA LEU A 554 13.36 14.10 -1.01
C LEU A 554 12.19 13.30 -0.45
N PHE A 555 11.05 13.33 -1.14
CA PHE A 555 9.91 12.47 -0.81
C PHE A 555 9.93 11.20 -1.67
N LYS A 556 9.72 10.03 -1.06
CA LYS A 556 9.64 8.75 -1.77
C LYS A 556 8.51 7.87 -1.26
N ALA A 557 7.62 7.45 -2.15
CA ALA A 557 6.67 6.38 -1.87
C ALA A 557 7.34 5.02 -2.08
N SER A 558 7.23 4.11 -1.12
CA SER A 558 7.91 2.80 -1.20
C SER A 558 7.04 1.65 -0.71
N ASN A 559 7.17 0.47 -1.33
CA ASN A 559 6.65 -0.80 -0.77
C ASN A 559 7.68 -1.47 0.15
N ASP A 560 8.93 -0.98 0.16
CA ASP A 560 10.08 -1.54 0.88
C ASP A 560 10.99 -0.38 1.32
N ALA A 561 10.51 0.35 2.32
CA ALA A 561 11.14 1.57 2.79
C ALA A 561 12.58 1.35 3.26
N GLU A 562 12.87 0.19 3.85
CA GLU A 562 14.19 -0.17 4.36
C GLU A 562 15.21 -0.28 3.24
N ASN A 563 14.94 -1.13 2.23
CA ASN A 563 15.88 -1.31 1.13
C ASN A 563 16.01 -0.03 0.29
N ASP A 564 14.96 0.77 0.17
CA ASP A 564 15.02 2.04 -0.53
C ASP A 564 15.88 3.08 0.20
N LEU A 565 15.75 3.20 1.52
CA LEU A 565 16.60 4.08 2.33
C LEU A 565 18.06 3.65 2.23
N VAL A 566 18.34 2.36 2.41
CA VAL A 566 19.70 1.79 2.31
C VAL A 566 20.30 2.06 0.93
N ASN A 567 19.53 1.85 -0.15
CA ASN A 567 20.00 2.10 -1.51
C ASN A 567 20.35 3.58 -1.74
N ILE A 568 19.53 4.50 -1.25
CA ILE A 568 19.76 5.95 -1.39
C ILE A 568 20.97 6.37 -0.58
N THR A 569 21.05 5.88 0.66
CA THR A 569 22.16 6.12 1.58
C THR A 569 23.49 5.68 0.96
N ASN A 570 23.57 4.42 0.49
CA ASN A 570 24.80 3.84 -0.04
C ASN A 570 25.22 4.39 -1.42
N LYS A 571 24.27 4.88 -2.23
CA LYS A 571 24.54 5.41 -3.58
C LYS A 571 24.70 6.92 -3.63
N GLY A 572 24.24 7.64 -2.61
CA GLY A 572 24.21 9.10 -2.59
C GLY A 572 25.54 9.78 -2.21
N ASN A 573 26.59 9.01 -1.92
CA ASN A 573 27.87 9.49 -1.39
C ASN A 573 27.68 10.36 -0.13
N TYR A 574 26.74 9.98 0.73
CA TYR A 574 26.52 10.63 2.03
C TYR A 574 27.63 10.23 3.02
N ASP A 575 27.94 11.11 3.96
CA ASP A 575 28.95 10.87 4.99
C ASP A 575 28.33 10.52 6.35
N LEU A 576 27.04 10.83 6.55
CA LEU A 576 26.27 10.49 7.75
C LEU A 576 24.78 10.33 7.41
N LEU A 577 24.17 9.24 7.87
CA LEU A 577 22.71 9.07 7.89
C LEU A 577 22.19 9.35 9.31
N LEU A 578 21.20 10.21 9.45
CA LEU A 578 20.49 10.45 10.71
C LEU A 578 19.05 9.93 10.60
N ILE A 579 18.63 9.14 11.58
CA ILE A 579 17.26 8.61 11.70
C ILE A 579 16.75 8.77 13.14
N MET A 580 15.45 8.80 13.33
CA MET A 580 14.85 8.72 14.67
C MET A 580 14.75 7.26 15.11
N LEU A 581 14.86 7.01 16.41
CA LEU A 581 14.45 5.73 16.98
C LEU A 581 12.92 5.65 16.94
N ARG A 582 12.38 4.70 16.17
CA ARG A 582 10.93 4.47 16.18
C ARG A 582 10.49 3.99 17.56
N ARG A 583 9.50 4.65 18.15
CA ARG A 583 8.86 4.15 19.36
C ARG A 583 8.20 2.81 19.05
N SER A 584 8.59 1.75 19.78
CA SER A 584 7.80 0.53 19.79
C SER A 584 6.39 0.91 20.23
N ILE A 585 5.39 0.57 19.41
CA ILE A 585 3.96 0.92 19.56
C ILE A 585 3.38 0.42 20.91
N TYR A 586 4.17 -0.28 21.73
CA TYR A 586 3.75 -0.96 22.95
C TYR A 586 4.47 -0.53 24.23
N GLU A 587 5.26 0.55 24.22
CA GLU A 587 5.84 1.08 25.46
C GLU A 587 4.81 1.89 26.26
N GLY A 588 4.27 1.27 27.32
CA GLY A 588 3.49 1.96 28.36
C GLY A 588 2.29 1.20 28.92
N SER A 589 1.83 0.12 28.26
CA SER A 589 0.71 -0.68 28.77
C SER A 589 1.17 -2.01 29.39
N LEU A 590 0.49 -2.43 30.46
CA LEU A 590 0.63 -3.77 31.05
C LEU A 590 0.43 -4.89 30.00
N LEU A 591 -0.36 -4.62 28.95
CA LEU A 591 -0.57 -5.51 27.81
C LEU A 591 0.68 -5.61 26.92
N GLY A 592 1.43 -4.52 26.71
CA GLY A 592 2.68 -4.53 25.92
C GLY A 592 3.80 -5.37 26.53
N ARG A 593 3.87 -5.45 27.87
CA ARG A 593 4.78 -6.36 28.59
C ARG A 593 4.39 -7.84 28.49
N LEU A 594 3.10 -8.15 28.28
CA LEU A 594 2.58 -9.51 28.18
C LEU A 594 2.52 -10.02 26.72
N LEU A 595 2.25 -9.14 25.76
CA LEU A 595 2.08 -9.45 24.32
C LEU A 595 3.38 -9.41 23.52
N GLY A 596 4.50 -8.94 24.08
CA GLY A 596 5.82 -9.02 23.45
C GLY A 596 6.28 -10.45 23.08
N PHE A 597 5.54 -11.46 23.52
CA PHE A 597 5.73 -12.88 23.19
C PHE A 597 4.97 -13.35 21.93
N THR A 598 3.89 -12.68 21.49
CA THR A 598 2.97 -13.26 20.48
C THR A 598 3.09 -12.64 19.08
N THR A 599 3.59 -11.41 18.94
CA THR A 599 3.75 -10.76 17.63
C THR A 599 5.09 -11.06 16.94
N LYS A 600 6.04 -11.69 17.63
CA LYS A 600 7.38 -12.03 17.10
C LYS A 600 7.43 -13.29 16.21
N ILE A 601 6.29 -13.95 15.96
CA ILE A 601 6.20 -15.27 15.29
C ILE A 601 5.78 -15.16 13.80
N ILE A 602 5.33 -13.99 13.31
CA ILE A 602 4.73 -13.86 11.97
C ILE A 602 5.64 -13.07 11.01
N ASN A 603 6.94 -13.37 10.96
CA ASN A 603 7.81 -12.84 9.91
C ASN A 603 8.60 -13.98 9.23
N PRO A 604 8.24 -14.39 7.99
CA PRO A 604 8.92 -15.48 7.29
C PRO A 604 10.38 -15.20 6.96
N GLU A 605 10.81 -13.92 6.90
CA GLU A 605 12.23 -13.59 6.72
C GLU A 605 13.11 -13.99 7.91
N ARG A 606 12.53 -13.97 9.12
CA ARG A 606 13.21 -14.45 10.33
C ARG A 606 13.48 -15.95 10.24
N LEU A 607 12.49 -16.75 9.83
CA LEU A 607 12.65 -18.20 9.64
C LEU A 607 13.76 -18.52 8.64
N LEU A 608 13.83 -17.78 7.53
CA LEU A 608 14.85 -17.96 6.49
C LEU A 608 16.27 -17.57 6.95
N ASN A 609 16.40 -16.49 7.73
CA ASN A 609 17.69 -16.05 8.28
C ASN A 609 18.15 -16.90 9.47
N THR A 610 17.22 -17.47 10.24
CA THR A 610 17.49 -18.45 11.32
C THR A 610 17.94 -19.79 10.74
N VAL A 611 17.33 -20.27 9.65
CA VAL A 611 17.75 -21.50 8.96
C VAL A 611 19.11 -21.34 8.26
N LYS A 612 19.49 -20.11 7.87
CA LYS A 612 20.82 -19.78 7.34
C LYS A 612 21.88 -19.49 8.42
N GLY A 613 21.56 -19.65 9.70
CA GLY A 613 22.50 -19.44 10.81
C GLY A 613 22.92 -17.98 11.03
N LYS A 614 22.20 -17.00 10.45
CA LYS A 614 22.53 -15.57 10.56
C LYS A 614 21.82 -14.85 11.71
N SER A 615 20.81 -15.46 12.35
CA SER A 615 20.17 -14.87 13.54
C SER A 615 19.55 -15.93 14.47
N TYR A 616 19.75 -15.75 15.78
CA TYR A 616 19.17 -16.56 16.85
C TYR A 616 17.72 -16.12 17.13
N MET A 617 16.79 -17.07 17.34
CA MET A 617 15.34 -16.85 17.50
C MET A 617 14.91 -15.87 18.61
N PHE A 618 15.81 -15.49 19.52
CA PHE A 618 15.50 -14.70 20.71
C PHE A 618 16.54 -13.60 20.91
N ASN A 619 16.50 -12.53 20.11
CA ASN A 619 17.30 -11.34 20.37
C ASN A 619 16.42 -10.27 21.05
N ASN A 620 16.79 -9.87 22.27
CA ASN A 620 16.35 -8.63 22.90
C ASN A 620 17.19 -7.48 22.31
N SER A 621 16.96 -7.15 21.03
CA SER A 621 17.56 -5.96 20.44
C SER A 621 16.85 -4.72 21.00
N PRO A 622 17.58 -3.65 21.37
CA PRO A 622 16.97 -2.37 21.74
C PRO A 622 16.43 -1.59 20.54
N PHE A 623 16.70 -2.05 19.31
CA PHE A 623 16.23 -1.47 18.06
C PHE A 623 15.12 -2.33 17.45
N ASP A 624 14.19 -1.66 16.74
CA ASP A 624 13.18 -2.35 15.92
C ASP A 624 13.80 -3.04 14.69
N ASP A 625 13.02 -3.89 14.02
CA ASP A 625 13.54 -4.68 12.89
C ASP A 625 13.98 -3.77 11.72
N PHE A 626 13.32 -2.61 11.54
CA PHE A 626 13.69 -1.66 10.49
C PHE A 626 15.03 -0.96 10.74
N THR A 627 15.25 -0.43 11.95
CA THR A 627 16.52 0.19 12.32
C THR A 627 17.65 -0.83 12.22
N LEU A 628 17.42 -2.08 12.65
CA LEU A 628 18.41 -3.16 12.46
C LEU A 628 18.73 -3.40 10.98
N GLY A 629 17.72 -3.45 10.12
CA GLY A 629 17.93 -3.62 8.67
C GLY A 629 18.74 -2.49 8.04
N ILE A 630 18.59 -1.25 8.52
CA ILE A 630 19.44 -0.12 8.10
C ILE A 630 20.87 -0.30 8.61
N LEU A 631 21.04 -0.59 9.89
CA LEU A 631 22.36 -0.76 10.51
C LEU A 631 23.18 -1.86 9.84
N ASP A 632 22.55 -2.99 9.51
CA ASP A 632 23.22 -4.16 8.91
C ASP A 632 23.63 -3.93 7.44
N LYS A 633 22.98 -3.00 6.73
CA LYS A 633 23.15 -2.82 5.27
C LYS A 633 23.74 -1.47 4.87
N SER A 634 23.85 -0.50 5.79
CA SER A 634 24.42 0.81 5.53
C SER A 634 25.95 0.73 5.48
N ASN A 635 26.56 1.32 4.45
CA ASN A 635 28.01 1.39 4.29
C ASN A 635 28.60 2.68 4.87
N ILE A 636 27.78 3.50 5.53
CA ILE A 636 28.17 4.77 6.14
C ILE A 636 27.70 4.81 7.60
N PRO A 637 28.30 5.68 8.43
CA PRO A 637 27.82 5.87 9.79
C PRO A 637 26.34 6.25 9.87
N VAL A 638 25.64 5.64 10.82
CA VAL A 638 24.22 5.87 11.11
C VAL A 638 24.09 6.42 12.52
N GLY A 639 23.53 7.62 12.65
CA GLY A 639 23.13 8.21 13.91
C GLY A 639 21.64 8.01 14.15
N ILE A 640 21.30 7.38 15.28
CA ILE A 640 19.94 7.10 15.70
C ILE A 640 19.61 8.03 16.86
N MET A 641 18.64 8.92 16.66
CA MET A 641 18.23 9.92 17.64
C MET A 641 17.09 9.41 18.51
N VAL A 642 17.29 9.42 19.82
CA VAL A 642 16.25 9.26 20.84
C VAL A 642 15.90 10.63 21.36
N ASP A 643 14.74 11.14 20.96
CA ASP A 643 14.34 12.50 21.25
C ASP A 643 13.59 12.62 22.59
N LYS A 644 14.06 13.55 23.43
CA LYS A 644 13.42 14.02 24.66
C LYS A 644 13.29 15.55 24.64
N ASN A 645 12.71 16.08 23.57
CA ASN A 645 12.57 17.51 23.28
C ASN A 645 13.93 18.20 23.02
N PHE A 646 14.72 17.62 22.12
CA PHE A 646 16.02 18.16 21.73
C PHE A 646 15.88 19.49 20.99
N GLU A 647 16.56 20.53 21.48
CA GLU A 647 16.63 21.84 20.82
C GLU A 647 18.04 22.16 20.29
N ASN A 648 19.08 21.88 21.08
CA ASN A 648 20.48 22.19 20.79
C ASN A 648 21.41 21.20 21.50
N ALA A 649 22.63 20.99 21.00
CA ALA A 649 23.67 20.20 21.66
C ALA A 649 24.72 21.11 22.30
N GLY A 650 24.34 21.92 23.30
CA GLY A 650 25.24 22.85 23.98
C GLY A 650 26.16 22.14 24.98
N LYS A 651 25.58 21.31 25.85
CA LYS A 651 26.28 20.44 26.80
C LYS A 651 26.07 18.99 26.40
N VAL A 652 27.16 18.33 26.03
CA VAL A 652 27.13 16.97 25.49
C VAL A 652 27.98 16.07 26.36
N PHE A 653 27.45 14.94 26.79
CA PHE A 653 28.25 13.96 27.50
C PHE A 653 28.45 12.67 26.68
N VAL A 654 29.65 12.11 26.80
CA VAL A 654 30.12 10.95 26.03
C VAL A 654 30.60 9.88 27.01
N PRO A 655 29.76 8.88 27.36
CA PRO A 655 30.19 7.78 28.19
C PRO A 655 31.04 6.79 27.39
N ILE A 656 32.27 6.57 27.85
CA ILE A 656 33.22 5.60 27.27
C ILE A 656 33.22 4.35 28.16
N PHE A 657 32.60 3.27 27.66
CA PHE A 657 32.57 1.97 28.34
C PHE A 657 33.72 1.07 27.89
N ASP A 658 34.14 1.22 26.64
CA ASP A 658 35.20 0.42 26.02
C ASP A 658 36.09 1.29 25.11
N LEU A 659 37.31 0.82 24.82
CA LEU A 659 38.24 1.54 23.91
C LEU A 659 37.65 1.72 22.50
N ASN A 660 36.75 0.82 22.07
CA ASN A 660 36.06 0.95 20.80
C ASN A 660 35.08 2.12 20.76
N ASP A 661 34.67 2.71 21.89
CA ASP A 661 33.79 3.90 21.89
C ASP A 661 34.54 5.18 21.49
N PHE A 662 35.87 5.12 21.38
CA PHE A 662 36.69 6.31 21.21
C PHE A 662 36.49 7.02 19.87
N TYR A 663 35.96 6.35 18.85
CA TYR A 663 35.58 7.01 17.59
C TYR A 663 34.51 8.10 17.80
N LEU A 664 33.70 8.02 18.89
CA LEU A 664 32.71 9.04 19.23
C LEU A 664 33.36 10.41 19.49
N VAL A 665 34.63 10.43 19.85
CA VAL A 665 35.39 11.67 20.06
C VAL A 665 35.51 12.48 18.76
N GLU A 666 35.49 11.85 17.59
CA GLU A 666 35.46 12.57 16.32
C GLU A 666 34.16 13.34 16.10
N TYR A 667 33.03 12.76 16.53
CA TYR A 667 31.73 13.44 16.52
C TYR A 667 31.68 14.56 17.56
N ALA A 668 32.24 14.33 18.75
CA ALA A 668 32.40 15.38 19.76
C ALA A 668 33.24 16.56 19.24
N LYS A 669 34.34 16.30 18.53
CA LYS A 669 35.14 17.35 17.85
C LYS A 669 34.30 18.14 16.85
N ARG A 670 33.44 17.48 16.07
CA ARG A 670 32.56 18.17 15.12
C ARG A 670 31.58 19.09 15.84
N LEU A 671 31.01 18.66 16.97
CA LEU A 671 30.11 19.47 17.79
C LEU A 671 30.84 20.68 18.40
N ILE A 672 32.06 20.51 18.90
CA ILE A 672 32.90 21.64 19.35
C ILE A 672 33.13 22.62 18.19
N ASN A 673 33.61 22.12 17.05
CA ASN A 673 34.02 22.97 15.93
C ASN A 673 32.85 23.70 15.26
N ASN A 674 31.64 23.14 15.31
CA ASN A 674 30.48 23.70 14.61
C ASN A 674 29.50 24.39 15.56
N ASN A 675 29.33 23.91 16.78
CA ASN A 675 28.33 24.40 17.72
C ASN A 675 28.89 24.98 19.02
N ASP A 676 30.22 25.06 19.17
CA ASP A 676 30.89 25.48 20.40
C ASP A 676 30.46 24.66 21.63
N SER A 677 30.13 23.38 21.42
CA SER A 677 29.63 22.48 22.46
C SER A 677 30.64 22.24 23.56
N GLN A 678 30.15 22.18 24.79
CA GLN A 678 30.86 21.71 25.97
C GLN A 678 30.74 20.19 26.07
N ILE A 679 31.87 19.48 25.93
CA ILE A 679 31.92 18.02 25.91
C ILE A 679 32.42 17.50 27.25
N ILE A 680 31.64 16.62 27.87
CA ILE A 680 32.02 15.89 29.08
C ILE A 680 32.30 14.43 28.70
N ILE A 681 33.55 14.00 28.76
CA ILE A 681 33.93 12.60 28.51
C ILE A 681 33.93 11.87 29.85
N LEU A 682 33.09 10.85 29.96
CA LEU A 682 32.96 10.04 31.17
C LEU A 682 33.71 8.72 31.02
N ASP A 683 34.76 8.53 31.83
CA ASP A 683 35.54 7.28 31.88
C ASP A 683 34.87 6.25 32.82
N VAL A 684 33.85 5.55 32.32
CA VAL A 684 32.98 4.68 33.15
C VAL A 684 33.77 3.55 33.82
N VAL A 685 34.74 2.96 33.10
CA VAL A 685 35.49 1.76 33.53
C VAL A 685 36.94 2.10 33.92
N GLY A 686 37.39 3.34 33.76
CA GLY A 686 38.77 3.75 34.06
C GLY A 686 39.77 3.41 32.93
N GLN A 687 39.28 3.26 31.70
CA GLN A 687 40.08 2.90 30.51
C GLN A 687 40.94 4.08 30.04
N ILE A 688 40.41 5.30 30.08
CA ILE A 688 41.11 6.50 29.62
C ILE A 688 42.34 6.77 30.49
N ARG A 689 42.22 6.60 31.82
CA ARG A 689 43.35 6.78 32.74
C ARG A 689 44.51 5.83 32.46
N ARG A 690 44.24 4.64 31.92
CA ARG A 690 45.22 3.56 31.72
C ARG A 690 45.87 3.59 30.33
N ASN A 691 45.33 4.36 29.38
CA ASN A 691 45.81 4.39 28.00
C ASN A 691 46.46 5.75 27.67
N THR A 692 47.78 5.72 27.46
CA THR A 692 48.60 6.92 27.20
C THR A 692 48.26 7.58 25.86
N GLU A 693 47.98 6.79 24.81
CA GLU A 693 47.66 7.31 23.47
C GLU A 693 46.35 8.09 23.48
N ILE A 694 45.34 7.57 24.19
CA ILE A 694 44.03 8.22 24.34
C ILE A 694 44.16 9.55 25.08
N ARG A 695 44.97 9.61 26.14
CA ARG A 695 45.22 10.84 26.88
C ARG A 695 45.91 11.90 26.03
N GLU A 696 46.87 11.51 25.21
CA GLU A 696 47.52 12.42 24.26
C GLU A 696 46.55 12.88 23.17
N LEU A 697 45.64 12.00 22.70
CA LEU A 697 44.61 12.43 21.77
C LEU A 697 43.69 13.47 22.42
N ILE A 698 43.15 13.23 23.61
CA ILE A 698 42.28 14.21 24.31
C ILE A 698 43.00 15.54 24.52
N ARG A 699 44.27 15.51 24.97
CA ARG A 699 45.11 16.71 25.10
C ARG A 699 45.27 17.47 23.79
N SER A 700 45.45 16.76 22.66
CA SER A 700 45.55 17.41 21.35
C SER A 700 44.26 18.15 20.97
N ILE A 701 43.09 17.65 21.38
CA ILE A 701 41.82 18.33 21.16
C ILE A 701 41.69 19.56 22.05
N GLU A 702 42.08 19.42 23.33
CA GLU A 702 42.05 20.51 24.31
C GLU A 702 42.99 21.66 23.91
N GLN A 703 44.11 21.36 23.23
CA GLN A 703 44.98 22.38 22.64
C GLN A 703 44.30 23.16 21.50
N ILE A 704 43.44 22.49 20.72
CA ILE A 704 42.72 23.10 19.58
C ILE A 704 41.48 23.86 20.06
N ALA A 705 40.78 23.33 21.07
CA ALA A 705 39.57 23.89 21.65
C ALA A 705 39.66 23.94 23.18
N PRO A 706 40.42 24.91 23.73
CA PRO A 706 40.59 25.04 25.17
C PRO A 706 39.25 25.28 25.86
N ASN A 707 39.08 24.69 27.04
CA ASN A 707 37.87 24.80 27.88
C ASN A 707 36.58 24.24 27.25
N HIS A 708 36.66 23.39 26.23
CA HIS A 708 35.49 22.72 25.64
C HIS A 708 35.40 21.23 26.00
N ILE A 709 36.43 20.66 26.64
CA ILE A 709 36.45 19.25 27.02
C ILE A 709 36.74 19.13 28.51
N THR A 710 35.88 18.41 29.22
CA THR A 710 36.08 18.06 30.63
C THR A 710 36.09 16.53 30.78
N LEU A 711 37.10 16.00 31.45
CA LEU A 711 37.18 14.57 31.77
C LEU A 711 36.53 14.31 33.14
N TYR A 712 35.40 13.60 33.14
CA TYR A 712 34.68 13.22 34.35
C TYR A 712 35.07 11.80 34.77
N ASN A 713 35.48 11.63 36.03
CA ASN A 713 36.05 10.38 36.54
C ASN A 713 35.25 9.74 37.69
N GLU A 714 34.11 10.32 38.06
CA GLU A 714 33.33 9.75 39.16
C GLU A 714 32.61 8.48 38.72
N ARG A 715 32.55 7.50 39.61
CA ARG A 715 31.94 6.19 39.34
C ARG A 715 30.41 6.20 39.42
N THR A 716 29.84 7.24 40.02
CA THR A 716 28.40 7.40 40.23
C THR A 716 27.93 8.63 39.50
N ILE A 717 27.08 8.45 38.49
CA ILE A 717 26.39 9.58 37.85
C ILE A 717 25.15 9.92 38.68
N GLU A 718 25.07 11.16 39.13
CA GLU A 718 23.89 11.71 39.80
C GLU A 718 22.82 12.11 38.79
N LYS A 719 21.55 12.06 39.21
CA LYS A 719 20.42 12.45 38.37
C LYS A 719 20.53 13.90 37.87
N GLU A 720 20.96 14.80 38.76
CA GLU A 720 21.15 16.23 38.48
C GLU A 720 22.19 16.46 37.36
N PHE A 721 23.22 15.61 37.29
CA PHE A 721 24.17 15.65 36.19
C PHE A 721 23.47 15.34 34.86
N LEU A 722 22.71 14.24 34.76
CA LEU A 722 22.04 13.83 33.52
C LEU A 722 21.02 14.87 33.04
N GLU A 723 20.25 15.45 33.96
CA GLU A 723 19.27 16.50 33.66
C GLU A 723 19.92 17.82 33.20
N SER A 724 21.19 18.05 33.55
CA SER A 724 21.93 19.24 33.15
C SER A 724 22.56 19.17 31.75
N GLN A 725 22.49 18.01 31.09
CA GLN A 725 23.05 17.78 29.76
C GLN A 725 21.96 17.89 28.69
N ASP A 726 22.32 18.38 27.51
CA ASP A 726 21.39 18.50 26.38
C ASP A 726 21.37 17.22 25.53
N LEU A 727 22.54 16.57 25.38
CA LEU A 727 22.71 15.40 24.52
C LEU A 727 23.66 14.36 25.14
N MET A 728 23.29 13.08 25.08
CA MET A 728 24.19 11.95 25.26
C MET A 728 24.67 11.44 23.90
N LEU A 729 25.97 11.28 23.71
CA LEU A 729 26.55 10.65 22.52
C LEU A 729 27.12 9.27 22.88
N ILE A 730 26.55 8.18 22.35
CA ILE A 730 26.90 6.80 22.74
C ILE A 730 27.01 5.88 21.52
N SER A 731 27.81 4.82 21.60
CA SER A 731 27.90 3.80 20.55
C SER A 731 26.70 2.86 20.59
N SER A 732 26.33 2.27 19.45
CA SER A 732 25.25 1.27 19.38
C SER A 732 25.50 0.06 20.30
N LYS A 733 26.76 -0.37 20.42
CA LYS A 733 27.19 -1.46 21.32
C LYS A 733 27.06 -1.08 22.79
N SER A 734 27.50 0.11 23.17
CA SER A 734 27.42 0.58 24.56
C SER A 734 26.00 0.91 24.98
N TRP A 735 25.17 1.42 24.07
CA TRP A 735 23.73 1.59 24.29
C TRP A 735 23.03 0.26 24.60
N ARG A 736 23.35 -0.80 23.85
CA ARG A 736 22.83 -2.15 24.12
C ARG A 736 23.25 -2.65 25.50
N SER A 737 24.53 -2.49 25.86
CA SER A 737 25.03 -2.86 27.19
C SER A 737 24.35 -2.07 28.31
N LEU A 738 24.06 -0.79 28.09
CA LEU A 738 23.36 0.07 29.05
C LEU A 738 21.93 -0.44 29.30
N ILE A 739 21.19 -0.79 28.25
CA ILE A 739 19.83 -1.34 28.36
C ILE A 739 19.82 -2.71 29.03
N ASP A 740 20.72 -3.61 28.63
CA ASP A 740 20.81 -4.97 29.19
C ASP A 740 21.14 -4.94 30.69
N SER A 741 21.93 -3.95 31.13
CA SER A 741 22.26 -3.75 32.54
C SER A 741 21.09 -3.24 33.41
N LYS A 742 19.97 -2.81 32.80
CA LYS A 742 18.86 -2.11 33.45
C LYS A 742 19.34 -0.95 34.34
N SER A 743 20.31 -0.19 33.82
CA SER A 743 20.90 0.94 34.55
C SER A 743 19.83 1.93 35.00
N LEU A 744 19.99 2.47 36.20
CA LEU A 744 19.17 3.55 36.75
C LEU A 744 19.23 4.83 35.90
N TRP A 745 20.24 4.99 35.02
CA TRP A 745 20.38 6.18 34.18
C TRP A 745 19.24 6.32 33.16
N LEU A 746 18.66 5.20 32.69
CA LEU A 746 17.74 5.19 31.56
C LEU A 746 16.47 6.04 31.77
N SER A 747 16.02 6.23 33.01
CA SER A 747 14.88 7.11 33.32
C SER A 747 15.20 8.57 33.04
N ASP A 748 16.42 8.99 33.37
CA ASP A 748 16.80 10.40 33.50
C ASP A 748 17.83 10.85 32.44
N ILE A 749 18.21 9.99 31.48
CA ILE A 749 19.06 10.38 30.35
C ILE A 749 18.42 11.55 29.56
N PRO A 750 19.22 12.48 29.02
CA PRO A 750 18.73 13.49 28.09
C PRO A 750 18.46 12.86 26.71
N SER A 751 18.17 13.71 25.73
CA SER A 751 18.16 13.30 24.33
C SER A 751 19.46 12.56 23.99
N THR A 752 19.38 11.49 23.20
CA THR A 752 20.51 10.58 23.00
C THR A 752 20.73 10.34 21.52
N LEU A 753 21.96 10.59 21.07
CA LEU A 753 22.42 10.20 19.74
C LEU A 753 23.26 8.93 19.84
N ILE A 754 22.73 7.86 19.26
CA ILE A 754 23.39 6.57 19.20
C ILE A 754 24.08 6.44 17.84
N ILE A 755 25.41 6.38 17.81
CA ILE A 755 26.16 6.23 16.56
C ILE A 755 26.53 4.76 16.35
N SER A 756 26.27 4.27 15.14
CA SER A 756 26.78 3.01 14.64
C SER A 756 27.64 3.26 13.41
N ASN A 757 28.91 2.84 13.46
CA ASN A 757 29.74 2.79 12.27
C ASN A 757 29.61 1.41 11.60
N PRO A 758 29.80 1.31 10.27
CA PRO A 758 29.78 0.05 9.52
C PRO A 758 30.85 -0.96 9.96
#